data_AF-A0AAV5WH59-F1
#
_entry.id   AF-A0AAV5WH59-F1
#
_cell.length_a   1.000
_cell.length_b   1.000
_cell.length_c   1.000
_cell.angle_alpha   90.00
_cell.angle_beta   90.00
_cell.angle_gamma   90.00
#
_symmetry.space_group_name_H-M   'P 1'
#
loop_
_entity.id
_entity.type
_entity.pdbx_description
1 polymer ?
#
loop_
_entity_poly.entity_id
_entity_poly.type
_entity_poly.pdbx_seq_one_letter_code
_entity_poly.pdbx_strand_id
1 'polypeptide(L)'
;KGGAGGAAVTYAAESPQMQMRRLADLSFLFGLYAFAHMQYQAVKKEFAADNAWLHHALALEMSAYSLHLAHPHLNGAQFRCDYVDNAIGGLLQNGARWPSLLRAGLHAWRIFSHLEMRTSAAAQLVRLTTIENDSCVGLALWLASCSFERARMHRKTAFYRFLAAHRWSKGGQVQLQLAAYAAAFPEYVGKRWSLAEERLAFELSSWSADGGTAIGAAERLVAPRERSGVEMETNLAHYGRVRARHAGTSIDEAAARSIPVPLVEVGETRVIAGERPLSAEVVNGGGGRVEEEKWRNMERAAFHAVAGTSTAFRPMHIVSDAGTDNTRVRETPSGERYRVQLRVRNPLAIPLQLRDVHLGVSDVRRRAGENGSSSNGTGSDDDDDIRAHHVDILNLTPNETRMVELWLTPSSAIAEFRVSSLRFQLTCAPGVMANGEIGLEIRGRRLNGNQAQMKSVVYAVDQRLRAHVSPRAWPLCDVRCTRNLPSLLYTDQLLTLHVDITNSGSETVEGVALAVDAVDRVVVEEGVEGGEGQRGGEETDGGGGSITDLRLSIPPLDLASTPGVRAFALRGGASGGRMERGARRRVVIQLRAPALPSASHSFSILLLYRGVGGATREWRTRIDTRVAYLLHATTRVLGPYHGLVALCLRNALTPHEAALARVEVTRVRVSVASRQRGAVLLQQESGLAAVQSAGAETTNVIRLEFGQSQEVCVRVAAPDGEGGPDGGEWRLAEGEKPPEWPLPVDEEDPERIEWGRRRLIVGVAWKANVVGNDGLVTSLLGESFLPDPFATAGLHVAGLQLGFSLATPGGVASPIPPDETADDGGSPPVFISAVQLQPVEHDFAAKSLCEFPVTLIVRNECARGRMAEIEMRMKPMVREPSIPPPRQQWWLSKECMKATIESRGATEMRVKVRVTQPAYYELLGPQMTCTVRMEGEERGRSVRVPPLTAVVYAAYGGEQA
;
A
#
# COMPACT_ATOMS: atom_id res chain seq x y z
N LYS A 1 -51.16 60.57 -0.77
CA LYS A 1 -52.08 61.36 -1.63
C LYS A 1 -53.01 60.39 -2.35
N GLY A 2 -54.33 60.62 -2.24
CA GLY A 2 -55.38 59.89 -2.97
C GLY A 2 -56.26 58.99 -2.10
N GLY A 3 -57.26 59.58 -1.42
CA GLY A 3 -58.29 58.87 -0.67
C GLY A 3 -59.12 59.86 0.13
N ALA A 4 -60.31 60.19 -0.36
CA ALA A 4 -61.24 61.13 0.25
C ALA A 4 -61.52 60.73 1.72
N GLY A 5 -61.26 61.64 2.65
CA GLY A 5 -61.61 61.46 4.05
C GLY A 5 -63.12 61.49 4.20
N GLY A 6 -63.74 60.31 4.32
CA GLY A 6 -65.08 60.20 4.89
C GLY A 6 -65.03 60.70 6.32
N ALA A 7 -65.87 61.67 6.66
CA ALA A 7 -65.95 62.23 8.01
C ALA A 7 -66.17 61.08 9.02
N ALA A 8 -65.31 61.00 10.04
CA ALA A 8 -65.47 60.03 11.11
C ALA A 8 -66.79 60.31 11.84
N VAL A 9 -67.76 59.40 11.70
CA VAL A 9 -69.07 59.50 12.35
C VAL A 9 -68.85 59.57 13.86
N THR A 10 -69.15 60.73 14.44
CA THR A 10 -68.97 61.01 15.86
C THR A 10 -70.34 61.07 16.52
N TYR A 11 -70.61 60.17 17.47
CA TYR A 11 -71.87 60.14 18.19
C TYR A 11 -71.84 61.06 19.42
N ALA A 12 -72.94 61.78 19.67
CA ALA A 12 -73.15 62.43 20.96
C ALA A 12 -73.36 61.37 22.06
N ALA A 13 -72.95 61.67 23.29
CA ALA A 13 -73.07 60.73 24.42
C ALA A 13 -74.53 60.32 24.71
N GLU A 14 -75.47 61.19 24.39
CA GLU A 14 -76.91 60.99 24.58
C GLU A 14 -77.62 60.36 23.36
N SER A 15 -76.89 60.02 22.29
CA SER A 15 -77.52 59.40 21.12
C SER A 15 -78.07 58.01 21.46
N PRO A 16 -79.17 57.55 20.82
CA PRO A 16 -79.73 56.23 21.08
C PRO A 16 -78.70 55.09 20.93
N GLN A 17 -77.81 55.18 19.94
CA GLN A 17 -76.73 54.20 19.72
C GLN A 17 -75.73 54.19 20.87
N MET A 18 -75.34 55.36 21.38
CA MET A 18 -74.40 55.47 22.50
C MET A 18 -75.04 55.10 23.83
N GLN A 19 -76.34 55.37 24.03
CA GLN A 19 -77.08 54.91 25.20
C GLN A 19 -77.24 53.38 25.19
N MET A 20 -77.54 52.76 24.04
CA MET A 20 -77.54 51.29 23.89
C MET A 20 -76.15 50.69 24.13
N ARG A 21 -75.10 51.33 23.62
CA ARG A 21 -73.71 50.92 23.88
C ARG A 21 -73.36 51.01 25.37
N ARG A 22 -73.73 52.12 26.04
CA ARG A 22 -73.51 52.33 27.47
C ARG A 22 -74.26 51.30 28.31
N LEU A 23 -75.50 50.96 27.96
CA LEU A 23 -76.27 49.89 28.61
C LEU A 23 -75.56 48.54 28.46
N ALA A 24 -75.04 48.23 27.27
CA ALA A 24 -74.27 47.01 27.02
C ALA A 24 -72.97 46.96 27.85
N ASP A 25 -72.22 48.06 27.90
CA ASP A 25 -70.99 48.19 28.68
C ASP A 25 -71.26 48.06 30.20
N LEU A 26 -72.32 48.70 30.73
CA LEU A 26 -72.74 48.54 32.14
C LEU A 26 -73.15 47.10 32.45
N SER A 27 -73.92 46.49 31.56
CA SER A 27 -74.34 45.09 31.71
C SER A 27 -73.16 44.14 31.74
N PHE A 28 -72.14 44.41 30.91
CA PHE A 28 -70.89 43.67 30.91
C PHE A 28 -70.13 43.83 32.24
N LEU A 29 -70.05 45.06 32.77
CA LEU A 29 -69.39 45.35 34.06
C LEU A 29 -70.06 44.66 35.25
N PHE A 30 -71.39 44.54 35.25
CA PHE A 30 -72.14 43.82 36.29
C PHE A 30 -72.15 42.28 36.10
N GLY A 31 -71.41 41.74 35.12
CA GLY A 31 -71.31 40.30 34.88
C GLY A 31 -72.53 39.69 34.17
N LEU A 32 -73.46 40.51 33.66
CA LEU A 32 -74.64 40.07 32.91
C LEU A 32 -74.29 39.81 31.43
N TYR A 33 -73.35 38.89 31.19
CA TYR A 33 -72.71 38.72 29.88
C TYR A 33 -73.67 38.33 28.75
N ALA A 34 -74.67 37.49 29.02
CA ALA A 34 -75.67 37.10 28.01
C ALA A 34 -76.52 38.29 27.55
N PHE A 35 -76.93 39.15 28.49
CA PHE A 35 -77.67 40.37 28.19
C PHE A 35 -76.79 41.39 27.47
N ALA A 36 -75.54 41.59 27.93
CA ALA A 36 -74.56 42.44 27.25
C ALA A 36 -74.33 42.00 25.79
N HIS A 37 -74.19 40.69 25.54
CA HIS A 37 -74.04 40.14 24.19
C HIS A 37 -75.20 40.52 23.27
N MET A 38 -76.43 40.37 23.76
CA MET A 38 -77.64 40.74 23.02
C MET A 38 -77.66 42.23 22.66
N GLN A 39 -77.31 43.10 23.62
CA GLN A 39 -77.24 44.55 23.38
C GLN A 39 -76.13 44.92 22.39
N TYR A 40 -74.96 44.29 22.47
CA TYR A 40 -73.89 44.52 21.48
C TYR A 40 -74.26 44.01 20.08
N GLN A 41 -75.02 42.91 19.97
CA GLN A 41 -75.53 42.43 18.68
C GLN A 41 -76.56 43.37 18.05
N ALA A 42 -77.36 44.05 18.86
CA ALA A 42 -78.31 45.05 18.39
C ALA A 42 -77.55 46.29 17.90
N VAL A 43 -76.72 46.90 18.76
CA VAL A 43 -76.06 48.18 18.46
C VAL A 43 -75.06 48.08 17.30
N LYS A 44 -74.41 46.92 17.09
CA LYS A 44 -73.50 46.78 15.94
C LYS A 44 -74.22 46.94 14.59
N LYS A 45 -75.49 46.58 14.47
CA LYS A 45 -76.25 46.71 13.23
C LYS A 45 -76.52 48.18 12.93
N GLU A 46 -76.87 48.94 13.96
CA GLU A 46 -77.03 50.40 13.89
C GLU A 46 -75.72 51.08 13.46
N PHE A 47 -74.58 50.71 14.08
CA PHE A 47 -73.28 51.27 13.68
C PHE A 47 -72.89 50.92 12.24
N ALA A 48 -73.27 49.74 11.74
CA ALA A 48 -73.04 49.39 10.34
C ALA A 48 -73.94 50.19 9.40
N ALA A 49 -75.21 50.39 9.76
CA ALA A 49 -76.16 51.18 8.98
C ALA A 49 -75.69 52.64 8.84
N ASP A 50 -75.11 53.19 9.90
CA ASP A 50 -74.58 54.55 9.93
C ASP A 50 -73.18 54.70 9.28
N ASN A 51 -72.60 53.62 8.74
CA ASN A 51 -71.20 53.57 8.27
C ASN A 51 -70.16 53.96 9.35
N ALA A 52 -70.51 53.82 10.64
CA ALA A 52 -69.61 54.08 11.77
C ALA A 52 -68.72 52.88 12.06
N TRP A 53 -67.84 52.52 11.11
CA TRP A 53 -67.12 51.26 11.09
C TRP A 53 -66.20 51.00 12.29
N LEU A 54 -65.63 52.05 12.90
CA LEU A 54 -64.83 51.92 14.12
C LEU A 54 -65.70 51.49 15.32
N HIS A 55 -66.86 52.13 15.50
CA HIS A 55 -67.83 51.76 16.54
C HIS A 55 -68.41 50.37 16.30
N HIS A 56 -68.68 50.03 15.03
CA HIS A 56 -69.10 48.69 14.62
C HIS A 56 -68.08 47.62 15.01
N ALA A 57 -66.79 47.84 14.72
CA ALA A 57 -65.73 46.90 15.03
C ALA A 57 -65.56 46.68 16.55
N LEU A 58 -65.65 47.75 17.36
CA LEU A 58 -65.62 47.68 18.82
C LEU A 58 -66.86 47.01 19.42
N ALA A 59 -68.02 47.11 18.76
CA ALA A 59 -69.24 46.40 19.15
C ALA A 59 -69.14 44.91 18.82
N LEU A 60 -68.58 44.55 17.65
CA LEU A 60 -68.28 43.15 17.31
C LEU A 60 -67.30 42.52 18.29
N GLU A 61 -66.24 43.24 18.66
CA GLU A 61 -65.24 42.80 19.63
C GLU A 61 -65.89 42.44 20.97
N MET A 62 -66.63 43.38 21.57
CA MET A 62 -67.28 43.16 22.85
C MET A 62 -68.43 42.15 22.78
N SER A 63 -69.10 42.04 21.63
CA SER A 63 -70.09 40.98 21.37
C SER A 63 -69.43 39.60 21.41
N ALA A 64 -68.26 39.42 20.80
CA ALA A 64 -67.53 38.15 20.86
C ALA A 64 -67.08 37.80 22.29
N TYR A 65 -66.66 38.80 23.07
CA TYR A 65 -66.17 38.58 24.45
C TYR A 65 -67.30 38.23 25.40
N SER A 66 -68.39 38.99 25.34
CA SER A 66 -69.60 38.71 26.11
C SER A 66 -70.19 37.33 25.78
N LEU A 67 -70.14 36.90 24.50
CA LEU A 67 -70.57 35.56 24.10
C LEU A 67 -69.76 34.46 24.80
N HIS A 68 -68.43 34.61 24.80
CA HIS A 68 -67.52 33.65 25.41
C HIS A 68 -67.70 33.58 26.93
N LEU A 69 -67.79 34.74 27.60
CA LEU A 69 -67.97 34.79 29.06
C LEU A 69 -69.35 34.33 29.52
N ALA A 70 -70.38 34.52 28.69
CA ALA A 70 -71.72 34.01 28.98
C ALA A 70 -71.81 32.48 28.94
N HIS A 71 -70.90 31.80 28.24
CA HIS A 71 -70.94 30.35 28.02
C HIS A 71 -69.58 29.70 28.34
N PRO A 72 -69.35 29.30 29.62
CA PRO A 72 -68.08 28.70 30.03
C PRO A 72 -67.69 27.41 29.30
N HIS A 73 -68.67 26.65 28.80
CA HIS A 73 -68.48 25.38 28.09
C HIS A 73 -68.53 25.51 26.55
N LEU A 74 -68.47 26.74 26.03
CA LEU A 74 -68.51 26.98 24.59
C LEU A 74 -67.33 26.30 23.89
N ASN A 75 -67.60 25.57 22.81
CA ASN A 75 -66.54 24.94 22.00
C ASN A 75 -66.20 25.79 20.76
N GLY A 76 -65.06 25.49 20.12
CA GLY A 76 -64.58 26.24 18.95
C GLY A 76 -65.52 26.22 17.74
N ALA A 77 -66.35 25.17 17.58
CA ALA A 77 -67.31 25.06 16.47
C ALA A 77 -68.54 25.97 16.66
N GLN A 78 -68.92 26.24 17.91
CA GLN A 78 -70.05 27.09 18.27
C GLN A 78 -69.68 28.57 18.37
N PHE A 79 -68.39 28.88 18.49
CA PHE A 79 -67.93 30.26 18.64
C PHE A 79 -67.97 31.03 17.31
N ARG A 80 -68.48 32.27 17.37
CA ARG A 80 -68.58 33.21 16.25
C ARG A 80 -67.22 33.82 15.91
N CYS A 81 -66.36 33.03 15.26
CA CYS A 81 -65.03 33.46 14.82
C CYS A 81 -65.09 34.70 13.91
N ASP A 82 -66.12 34.78 13.08
CA ASP A 82 -66.39 35.91 12.19
C ASP A 82 -66.51 37.25 12.92
N TYR A 83 -66.98 37.25 14.18
CA TYR A 83 -67.07 38.49 14.95
C TYR A 83 -65.69 39.02 15.33
N VAL A 84 -64.78 38.12 15.71
CA VAL A 84 -63.39 38.47 16.03
C VAL A 84 -62.63 38.87 14.76
N ASP A 85 -62.81 38.11 13.68
CA ASP A 85 -62.15 38.36 12.39
C ASP A 85 -62.50 39.75 11.82
N ASN A 86 -63.79 40.07 11.82
CA ASN A 86 -64.33 41.34 11.35
C ASN A 86 -64.05 42.49 12.33
N ALA A 87 -64.01 42.24 13.64
CA ALA A 87 -63.59 43.25 14.61
C ALA A 87 -62.15 43.72 14.37
N ILE A 88 -61.19 42.78 14.34
CA ILE A 88 -59.78 43.11 14.12
C ILE A 88 -59.58 43.70 12.71
N GLY A 89 -60.26 43.14 11.69
CA GLY A 89 -60.21 43.64 10.32
C GLY A 89 -60.73 45.07 10.20
N GLY A 90 -61.87 45.36 10.81
CA GLY A 90 -62.47 46.69 10.84
C GLY A 90 -61.61 47.70 11.61
N LEU A 91 -61.00 47.30 12.74
CA LEU A 91 -60.09 48.18 13.49
C LEU A 91 -58.84 48.53 12.66
N LEU A 92 -58.27 47.56 11.92
CA LEU A 92 -57.10 47.78 11.07
C LEU A 92 -57.44 48.68 9.88
N GLN A 93 -58.56 48.43 9.20
CA GLN A 93 -58.97 49.19 8.01
C GLN A 93 -59.35 50.64 8.33
N ASN A 94 -59.90 50.90 9.53
CA ASN A 94 -60.40 52.22 9.93
C ASN A 94 -59.41 52.99 10.82
N GLY A 95 -58.13 52.62 10.84
CA GLY A 95 -57.07 53.40 11.48
C GLY A 95 -57.17 53.49 13.01
N ALA A 96 -57.60 52.42 13.68
CA ALA A 96 -57.65 52.39 15.14
C ALA A 96 -56.25 52.59 15.75
N ARG A 97 -56.17 53.30 16.89
CA ARG A 97 -54.91 53.43 17.62
C ARG A 97 -54.37 52.07 18.02
N TRP A 98 -53.04 51.92 17.97
CA TRP A 98 -52.37 50.65 18.27
C TRP A 98 -52.76 49.99 19.61
N PRO A 99 -53.06 50.71 20.72
CA PRO A 99 -53.43 50.05 21.97
C PRO A 99 -54.75 49.28 21.83
N SER A 100 -55.71 49.81 21.07
CA SER A 100 -57.00 49.16 20.82
C SER A 100 -56.84 47.90 19.98
N LEU A 101 -55.96 47.94 18.97
CA LEU A 101 -55.62 46.79 18.13
C LEU A 101 -54.91 45.68 18.93
N LEU A 102 -53.92 46.05 19.74
CA LEU A 102 -53.20 45.10 20.59
C LEU A 102 -54.14 44.47 21.62
N ARG A 103 -54.97 45.29 22.29
CA ARG A 103 -55.99 44.82 23.24
C ARG A 103 -56.92 43.81 22.57
N ALA A 104 -57.49 44.16 21.42
CA ALA A 104 -58.40 43.28 20.68
C ALA A 104 -57.74 41.96 20.28
N GLY A 105 -56.49 42.00 19.80
CA GLY A 105 -55.75 40.79 19.43
C GLY A 105 -55.33 39.92 20.62
N LEU A 106 -54.94 40.51 21.75
CA LEU A 106 -54.59 39.76 22.97
C LEU A 106 -55.81 39.04 23.57
N HIS A 107 -56.95 39.72 23.61
CA HIS A 107 -58.19 39.08 24.06
C HIS A 107 -58.66 38.00 23.07
N ALA A 108 -58.59 38.25 21.77
CA ALA A 108 -58.86 37.24 20.75
C ALA A 108 -57.96 36.00 20.92
N TRP A 109 -56.66 36.21 21.11
CA TRP A 109 -55.70 35.15 21.39
C TRP A 109 -56.07 34.36 22.64
N ARG A 110 -56.47 35.03 23.73
CA ARG A 110 -56.86 34.37 24.98
C ARG A 110 -58.11 33.51 24.80
N ILE A 111 -59.13 34.02 24.09
CA ILE A 111 -60.37 33.30 23.79
C ILE A 111 -60.07 32.07 22.93
N PHE A 112 -59.39 32.25 21.80
CA PHE A 112 -59.04 31.13 20.93
C PHE A 112 -58.12 30.11 21.60
N SER A 113 -57.24 30.54 22.52
CA SER A 113 -56.42 29.63 23.32
C SER A 113 -57.26 28.80 24.30
N HIS A 114 -58.27 29.40 24.95
CA HIS A 114 -59.21 28.68 25.82
C HIS A 114 -60.06 27.68 25.04
N LEU A 115 -60.45 28.02 23.81
CA LEU A 115 -61.20 27.16 22.90
C LEU A 115 -60.33 26.10 22.19
N GLU A 116 -59.04 26.00 22.53
CA GLU A 116 -58.04 25.13 21.90
C GLU A 116 -57.81 25.36 20.39
N MET A 117 -58.31 26.48 19.85
CA MET A 117 -58.14 26.90 18.45
C MET A 117 -56.78 27.58 18.25
N ARG A 118 -55.70 26.82 18.45
CA ARG A 118 -54.32 27.34 18.54
C ARG A 118 -53.84 28.03 17.27
N THR A 119 -54.19 27.50 16.10
CA THR A 119 -53.83 28.09 14.80
C THR A 119 -54.59 29.39 14.53
N SER A 120 -55.87 29.45 14.87
CA SER A 120 -56.70 30.66 14.77
C SER A 120 -56.24 31.75 15.75
N ALA A 121 -55.86 31.37 16.98
CA ALA A 121 -55.28 32.27 17.97
C ALA A 121 -54.02 32.96 17.43
N ALA A 122 -53.12 32.18 16.83
CA ALA A 122 -51.90 32.70 16.23
C ALA A 122 -52.19 33.59 15.01
N ALA A 123 -53.15 33.21 14.17
CA ALA A 123 -53.54 33.98 12.99
C ALA A 123 -53.98 35.41 13.33
N GLN A 124 -54.76 35.60 14.41
CA GLN A 124 -55.17 36.95 14.83
C GLN A 124 -54.00 37.83 15.23
N LEU A 125 -53.04 37.28 15.96
CA LEU A 125 -51.86 38.03 16.41
C LEU A 125 -50.93 38.39 15.24
N VAL A 126 -50.79 37.52 14.24
CA VAL A 126 -49.98 37.79 13.05
C VAL A 126 -50.54 38.95 12.22
N ARG A 127 -51.87 39.16 12.21
CA ARG A 127 -52.50 40.31 11.55
C ARG A 127 -52.09 41.65 12.14
N LEU A 128 -51.61 41.67 13.38
CA LEU A 128 -51.16 42.89 14.07
C LEU A 128 -49.76 43.36 13.63
N THR A 129 -49.11 42.69 12.67
CA THR A 129 -47.76 43.03 12.20
C THR A 129 -47.64 44.39 11.49
N THR A 130 -48.77 45.00 11.13
CA THR A 130 -48.85 46.30 10.45
C THR A 130 -48.95 47.48 11.43
N ILE A 131 -49.03 47.21 12.73
CA ILE A 131 -49.08 48.24 13.77
C ILE A 131 -47.77 49.05 13.83
N GLU A 132 -47.88 50.37 14.06
CA GLU A 132 -46.74 51.30 14.08
C GLU A 132 -45.75 51.09 15.26
N ASN A 133 -46.16 50.38 16.33
CA ASN A 133 -45.33 50.13 17.50
C ASN A 133 -44.57 48.78 17.41
N ASP A 134 -43.28 48.83 17.10
CA ASP A 134 -42.43 47.64 16.93
C ASP A 134 -42.36 46.73 18.16
N SER A 135 -42.33 47.29 19.38
CA SER A 135 -42.28 46.48 20.61
C SER A 135 -43.56 45.67 20.83
N CYS A 136 -44.71 46.27 20.53
CA CYS A 136 -46.03 45.61 20.60
C CYS A 136 -46.19 44.56 19.51
N VAL A 137 -45.71 44.85 18.29
CA VAL A 137 -45.67 43.86 17.21
C VAL A 137 -44.79 42.68 17.61
N GLY A 138 -43.62 42.92 18.21
CA GLY A 138 -42.75 41.88 18.74
C GLY A 138 -43.47 40.98 19.76
N LEU A 139 -44.22 41.56 20.70
CA LEU A 139 -45.02 40.80 21.67
C LEU A 139 -46.10 39.95 21.00
N ALA A 140 -46.86 40.52 20.05
CA ALA A 140 -47.90 39.80 19.32
C ALA A 140 -47.31 38.60 18.55
N LEU A 141 -46.17 38.80 17.88
CA LEU A 141 -45.47 37.74 17.16
C LEU A 141 -44.91 36.65 18.10
N TRP A 142 -44.37 37.04 19.26
CA TRP A 142 -43.92 36.08 20.27
C TRP A 142 -45.07 35.20 20.77
N LEU A 143 -46.19 35.81 21.15
CA LEU A 143 -47.38 35.07 21.59
C LEU A 143 -47.95 34.17 20.48
N ALA A 144 -47.93 34.64 19.22
CA ALA A 144 -48.29 33.82 18.07
C ALA A 144 -47.37 32.59 17.96
N SER A 145 -46.06 32.77 18.18
CA SER A 145 -45.10 31.67 18.18
C SER A 145 -45.38 30.64 19.26
N CYS A 146 -45.73 31.06 20.48
CA CYS A 146 -46.12 30.15 21.56
C CYS A 146 -47.40 29.37 21.21
N SER A 147 -48.36 29.99 20.51
CA SER A 147 -49.55 29.30 20.02
C SER A 147 -49.22 28.27 18.93
N PHE A 148 -48.31 28.59 18.01
CA PHE A 148 -47.82 27.64 17.01
C PHE A 148 -47.05 26.47 17.62
N GLU A 149 -46.27 26.71 18.68
CA GLU A 149 -45.56 25.68 19.42
C GLU A 149 -46.53 24.69 20.06
N ARG A 150 -47.56 25.20 20.74
CA ARG A 150 -48.65 24.38 21.29
C ARG A 150 -49.43 23.64 20.19
N ALA A 151 -49.46 24.15 18.96
CA ALA A 151 -50.02 23.48 17.79
C ALA A 151 -49.03 22.50 17.10
N ARG A 152 -47.84 22.25 17.68
CA ARG A 152 -46.77 21.42 17.12
C ARG A 152 -46.25 21.90 15.75
N MET A 153 -46.40 23.19 15.45
CA MET A 153 -45.91 23.83 14.22
C MET A 153 -44.53 24.46 14.45
N HIS A 154 -43.51 23.62 14.67
CA HIS A 154 -42.15 24.03 15.03
C HIS A 154 -41.50 25.03 14.06
N ARG A 155 -41.66 24.83 12.75
CA ARG A 155 -41.13 25.76 11.73
C ARG A 155 -41.74 27.17 11.82
N LYS A 156 -43.07 27.25 12.02
CA LYS A 156 -43.75 28.53 12.21
C LYS A 156 -43.30 29.18 13.52
N THR A 157 -43.17 28.38 14.58
CA THR A 157 -42.67 28.85 15.88
C THR A 157 -41.32 29.54 15.74
N ALA A 158 -40.34 28.86 15.14
CA ALA A 158 -38.99 29.41 14.93
C ALA A 158 -39.02 30.70 14.09
N PHE A 159 -39.78 30.70 13.00
CA PHE A 159 -39.92 31.86 12.11
C PHE A 159 -40.52 33.08 12.84
N TYR A 160 -41.59 32.90 13.61
CA TYR A 160 -42.22 34.00 14.32
C TYR A 160 -41.41 34.48 15.53
N ARG A 161 -40.64 33.61 16.19
CA ARG A 161 -39.64 34.03 17.19
C ARG A 161 -38.53 34.89 16.56
N PHE A 162 -38.04 34.50 15.38
CA PHE A 162 -37.06 35.30 14.63
C PHE A 162 -37.61 36.68 14.26
N LEU A 163 -38.85 36.76 13.75
CA LEU A 163 -39.49 38.03 13.42
C LEU A 163 -39.76 38.90 14.66
N ALA A 164 -40.18 38.30 15.77
CA ALA A 164 -40.37 39.01 17.04
C ALA A 164 -39.06 39.66 17.50
N ALA A 165 -37.96 38.91 17.46
CA ALA A 165 -36.64 39.43 17.79
C ALA A 165 -36.19 40.57 16.85
N HIS A 166 -36.45 40.47 15.55
CA HIS A 166 -36.16 41.56 14.60
C HIS A 166 -36.96 42.84 14.91
N ARG A 167 -38.23 42.70 15.32
CA ARG A 167 -39.06 43.83 15.73
C ARG A 167 -38.59 44.45 17.04
N TRP A 168 -38.22 43.63 18.02
CA TRP A 168 -37.61 44.11 19.26
C TRP A 168 -36.26 44.79 19.04
N SER A 169 -35.48 44.33 18.05
CA SER A 169 -34.25 45.01 17.63
C SER A 169 -34.52 46.44 17.16
N LYS A 170 -35.53 46.64 16.29
CA LYS A 170 -35.98 47.99 15.87
C LYS A 170 -36.52 48.82 17.03
N GLY A 171 -37.20 48.19 17.97
CA GLY A 171 -37.71 48.82 19.18
C GLY A 171 -36.67 49.07 20.29
N GLY A 172 -35.38 48.75 20.06
CA GLY A 172 -34.31 48.93 21.06
C GLY A 172 -34.36 47.96 22.24
N GLN A 173 -35.17 46.89 22.17
CA GLN A 173 -35.38 45.93 23.26
C GLN A 173 -34.39 44.74 23.15
N VAL A 174 -33.12 45.00 23.45
CA VAL A 174 -32.02 44.02 23.24
C VAL A 174 -32.21 42.73 24.04
N GLN A 175 -32.67 42.80 25.30
CA GLN A 175 -32.86 41.60 26.13
C GLN A 175 -33.92 40.66 25.56
N LEU A 176 -35.05 41.21 25.11
CA LEU A 176 -36.14 40.44 24.49
C LEU A 176 -35.71 39.89 23.11
N GLN A 177 -34.96 40.68 22.34
CA GLN A 177 -34.37 40.23 21.08
C GLN A 177 -33.50 38.98 21.29
N LEU A 178 -32.56 39.02 22.24
CA LEU A 178 -31.65 37.89 22.49
C LEU A 178 -32.37 36.65 23.01
N ALA A 179 -33.33 36.84 23.93
CA ALA A 179 -34.15 35.73 24.42
C ALA A 179 -34.93 35.05 23.29
N ALA A 180 -35.49 35.83 22.36
CA ALA A 180 -36.20 35.28 21.20
C ALA A 180 -35.28 34.63 20.17
N TYR A 181 -34.09 35.19 19.92
CA TYR A 181 -33.09 34.52 19.07
C TYR A 181 -32.62 33.21 19.69
N ALA A 182 -32.32 33.17 20.99
CA ALA A 182 -31.94 31.94 21.69
C ALA A 182 -33.05 30.89 21.62
N ALA A 183 -34.31 31.28 21.77
CA ALA A 183 -35.47 30.37 21.67
C ALA A 183 -35.77 29.91 20.23
N ALA A 184 -35.31 30.63 19.21
CA ALA A 184 -35.45 30.24 17.81
C ALA A 184 -34.29 29.36 17.33
N PHE A 185 -33.08 29.57 17.87
CA PHE A 185 -31.84 29.01 17.36
C PHE A 185 -31.80 27.48 17.23
N PRO A 186 -32.26 26.66 18.20
CA PRO A 186 -32.23 25.20 18.09
C PRO A 186 -33.00 24.66 16.88
N GLU A 187 -34.03 25.38 16.43
CA GLU A 187 -34.84 24.99 15.28
C GLU A 187 -34.17 25.33 13.94
N TYR A 188 -33.07 26.07 13.92
CA TYR A 188 -32.30 26.38 12.71
C TYR A 188 -31.00 25.58 12.60
N VAL A 189 -30.43 25.14 13.73
CA VAL A 189 -29.17 24.39 13.77
C VAL A 189 -29.25 23.10 12.94
N GLY A 190 -28.28 22.90 12.06
CA GLY A 190 -28.15 21.69 11.24
C GLY A 190 -29.24 21.52 10.18
N LYS A 191 -30.08 22.54 9.94
CA LYS A 191 -31.08 22.55 8.86
C LYS A 191 -30.53 23.33 7.65
N ARG A 192 -31.12 23.15 6.46
CA ARG A 192 -30.68 23.79 5.19
C ARG A 192 -30.93 25.32 5.13
N TRP A 193 -31.02 26.01 6.26
CA TRP A 193 -31.32 27.44 6.39
C TRP A 193 -30.08 28.18 6.88
N SER A 194 -28.96 28.02 6.15
CA SER A 194 -27.62 28.47 6.56
C SER A 194 -27.56 29.95 6.89
N LEU A 195 -28.15 30.82 6.06
CA LEU A 195 -28.14 32.27 6.27
C LEU A 195 -28.83 32.70 7.57
N ALA A 196 -29.95 32.05 7.92
CA ALA A 196 -30.68 32.35 9.15
C ALA A 196 -29.91 31.85 10.38
N GLU A 197 -29.34 30.65 10.30
CA GLU A 197 -28.49 30.09 11.35
C GLU A 197 -27.25 30.97 11.60
N GLU A 198 -26.59 31.43 10.54
CA GLU A 198 -25.41 32.30 10.62
C GLU A 198 -25.75 33.65 11.22
N ARG A 199 -26.83 34.28 10.77
CA ARG A 199 -27.29 35.55 11.36
C ARG A 199 -27.58 35.41 12.86
N LEU A 200 -28.27 34.33 13.25
CA LEU A 200 -28.56 34.03 14.65
C LEU A 200 -27.29 33.76 15.46
N ALA A 201 -26.36 32.97 14.91
CA ALA A 201 -25.09 32.67 15.55
C ALA A 201 -24.24 33.93 15.75
N PHE A 202 -24.24 34.85 14.77
CA PHE A 202 -23.56 36.15 14.87
C PHE A 202 -24.16 37.03 15.97
N GLU A 203 -25.49 37.18 16.01
CA GLU A 203 -26.16 37.99 17.03
C GLU A 203 -25.98 37.40 18.44
N LEU A 204 -26.14 36.09 18.59
CA LEU A 204 -25.97 35.41 19.88
C LEU A 204 -24.52 35.47 20.38
N SER A 205 -23.53 35.27 19.50
CA SER A 205 -22.11 35.37 19.88
C SER A 205 -21.68 36.80 20.23
N SER A 206 -22.29 37.81 19.61
CA SER A 206 -21.93 39.21 19.85
C SER A 206 -22.48 39.74 21.18
N TRP A 207 -23.71 39.38 21.51
CA TRP A 207 -24.49 40.07 22.55
C TRP A 207 -24.91 39.19 23.72
N SER A 208 -24.77 37.86 23.65
CA SER A 208 -25.09 36.98 24.78
C SER A 208 -24.20 37.30 25.98
N ALA A 209 -24.82 37.37 27.16
CA ALA A 209 -24.11 37.49 28.43
C ALA A 209 -23.53 36.14 28.90
N ASP A 210 -24.18 35.03 28.51
CA ASP A 210 -23.66 33.69 28.78
C ASP A 210 -22.54 33.36 27.80
N GLY A 211 -21.31 33.23 28.33
CA GLY A 211 -20.12 32.92 27.55
C GLY A 211 -20.19 31.55 26.87
N GLY A 212 -20.86 30.57 27.47
CA GLY A 212 -21.01 29.24 26.87
C GLY A 212 -21.83 29.29 25.58
N THR A 213 -22.99 29.94 25.65
CA THR A 213 -23.84 30.20 24.48
C THR A 213 -23.13 31.09 23.45
N ALA A 214 -22.39 32.12 23.89
CA ALA A 214 -21.69 33.03 22.99
C ALA A 214 -20.60 32.33 22.17
N ILE A 215 -19.73 31.56 22.85
CA ILE A 215 -18.64 30.83 22.19
C ILE A 215 -19.19 29.70 21.31
N GLY A 216 -20.15 28.91 21.81
CA GLY A 216 -20.76 27.84 21.01
C GLY A 216 -21.51 28.35 19.77
N ALA A 217 -22.05 29.57 19.80
CA ALA A 217 -22.59 30.24 18.63
C ALA A 217 -21.47 30.67 17.66
N ALA A 218 -20.38 31.24 18.18
CA ALA A 218 -19.24 31.67 17.38
C ALA A 218 -18.52 30.50 16.68
N GLU A 219 -18.39 29.33 17.34
CA GLU A 219 -17.81 28.12 16.75
C GLU A 219 -18.54 27.68 15.47
N ARG A 220 -19.87 27.82 15.44
CA ARG A 220 -20.69 27.49 14.26
C ARG A 220 -20.44 28.44 13.08
N LEU A 221 -19.99 29.67 13.34
CA LEU A 221 -19.57 30.60 12.28
C LEU A 221 -18.25 30.15 11.63
N VAL A 222 -17.36 29.49 12.37
CA VAL A 222 -16.06 29.01 11.87
C VAL A 222 -16.12 27.55 11.39
N ALA A 223 -17.24 26.86 11.59
CA ALA A 223 -17.43 25.49 11.14
C ALA A 223 -17.25 25.33 9.62
N PRO A 224 -16.76 24.16 9.14
CA PRO A 224 -16.54 23.87 7.72
C PRO A 224 -17.81 24.06 6.87
N ARG A 225 -17.84 25.09 6.02
CA ARG A 225 -18.92 25.38 5.06
C ARG A 225 -18.35 26.04 3.81
N GLU A 226 -19.01 25.83 2.67
CA GLU A 226 -18.69 26.55 1.43
C GLU A 226 -19.04 28.03 1.59
N ARG A 227 -18.03 28.91 1.62
CA ARG A 227 -18.17 30.36 1.80
C ARG A 227 -17.14 31.13 0.99
N SER A 228 -17.37 32.43 0.80
CA SER A 228 -16.35 33.32 0.28
C SER A 228 -15.21 33.50 1.29
N GLY A 229 -13.98 33.74 0.81
CA GLY A 229 -12.81 33.93 1.68
C GLY A 229 -12.96 35.10 2.66
N VAL A 230 -13.52 36.22 2.20
CA VAL A 230 -13.69 37.46 2.99
C VAL A 230 -14.66 37.25 4.17
N GLU A 231 -15.79 36.58 3.94
CA GLU A 231 -16.75 36.28 5.01
C GLU A 231 -16.15 35.30 6.02
N MET A 232 -15.30 34.39 5.58
CA MET A 232 -14.63 33.43 6.47
C MET A 232 -13.57 34.11 7.35
N GLU A 233 -12.80 35.04 6.81
CA GLU A 233 -11.85 35.85 7.58
C GLU A 233 -12.55 36.70 8.64
N THR A 234 -13.65 37.35 8.28
CA THR A 234 -14.41 38.19 9.22
C THR A 234 -15.03 37.36 10.35
N ASN A 235 -15.56 36.17 10.03
CA ASN A 235 -16.09 35.22 11.01
C ASN A 235 -15.00 34.65 11.93
N LEU A 236 -13.82 34.31 11.39
CA LEU A 236 -12.69 33.83 12.18
C LEU A 236 -12.19 34.92 13.14
N ALA A 237 -12.05 36.16 12.65
CA ALA A 237 -11.69 37.31 13.47
C ALA A 237 -12.72 37.57 14.58
N HIS A 238 -14.02 37.44 14.26
CA HIS A 238 -15.11 37.56 15.23
C HIS A 238 -15.03 36.48 16.31
N TYR A 239 -14.83 35.22 15.92
CA TYR A 239 -14.62 34.11 16.85
C TYR A 239 -13.45 34.37 17.81
N GLY A 240 -12.31 34.83 17.29
CA GLY A 240 -11.16 35.19 18.12
C GLY A 240 -11.47 36.29 19.13
N ARG A 241 -12.23 37.34 18.75
CA ARG A 241 -12.64 38.41 19.67
C ARG A 241 -13.59 37.91 20.76
N VAL A 242 -14.53 37.03 20.40
CA VAL A 242 -15.46 36.42 21.37
C VAL A 242 -14.70 35.54 22.37
N ARG A 243 -13.74 34.74 21.90
CA ARG A 243 -12.83 33.94 22.75
C ARG A 243 -12.03 34.84 23.70
N ALA A 244 -11.41 35.89 23.16
CA ALA A 244 -10.62 36.84 23.95
C ALA A 244 -11.44 37.53 25.06
N ARG A 245 -12.73 37.83 24.83
CA ARG A 245 -13.63 38.42 25.83
C ARG A 245 -13.84 37.52 27.05
N HIS A 246 -13.78 36.21 26.86
CA HIS A 246 -14.03 35.21 27.90
C HIS A 246 -12.75 34.49 28.35
N ALA A 247 -11.57 34.95 27.92
CA ALA A 247 -10.28 34.33 28.24
C ALA A 247 -10.07 34.17 29.74
N GLY A 248 -9.55 33.02 30.16
CA GLY A 248 -9.26 32.73 31.58
C GLY A 248 -10.47 32.36 32.44
N THR A 249 -11.65 32.18 31.84
CA THR A 249 -12.83 31.61 32.52
C THR A 249 -12.87 30.08 32.35
N SER A 250 -13.54 29.36 33.24
CA SER A 250 -13.75 27.90 33.09
C SER A 250 -14.47 27.51 31.79
N ILE A 251 -15.23 28.46 31.23
CA ILE A 251 -15.92 28.31 29.95
C ILE A 251 -14.91 28.32 28.79
N ASP A 252 -13.88 29.16 28.87
CA ASP A 252 -12.83 29.27 27.86
C ASP A 252 -11.96 28.01 27.80
N GLU A 253 -11.67 27.39 28.95
CA GLU A 253 -10.99 26.09 29.04
C GLU A 253 -11.82 24.97 28.38
N ALA A 254 -13.13 24.93 28.67
CA ALA A 254 -14.03 23.97 28.05
C ALA A 254 -14.14 24.18 26.53
N ALA A 255 -14.23 25.43 26.09
CA ALA A 255 -14.28 25.78 24.68
C ALA A 255 -12.94 25.56 23.94
N ALA A 256 -11.80 25.66 24.64
CA ALA A 256 -10.50 25.29 24.05
C ALA A 256 -10.50 23.83 23.57
N ARG A 257 -11.20 22.95 24.30
CA ARG A 257 -11.34 21.52 23.97
C ARG A 257 -12.33 21.22 22.84
N SER A 258 -13.13 22.21 22.43
CA SER A 258 -14.20 22.08 21.42
C SER A 258 -13.97 22.96 20.19
N ILE A 259 -12.70 23.28 19.89
CA ILE A 259 -12.35 24.14 18.76
C ILE A 259 -12.70 23.46 17.41
N PRO A 260 -13.37 24.14 16.47
CA PRO A 260 -13.85 23.52 15.23
C PRO A 260 -12.76 23.34 14.16
N VAL A 261 -11.62 24.05 14.27
CA VAL A 261 -10.51 24.02 13.31
C VAL A 261 -9.15 24.13 14.01
N PRO A 262 -8.09 23.50 13.46
CA PRO A 262 -8.06 22.59 12.32
C PRO A 262 -8.72 21.24 12.63
N LEU A 263 -9.03 20.45 11.61
CA LEU A 263 -9.52 19.08 11.79
C LEU A 263 -8.33 18.13 11.90
N VAL A 264 -8.34 17.23 12.88
CA VAL A 264 -7.31 16.18 13.02
C VAL A 264 -7.93 14.82 12.73
N GLU A 265 -7.39 14.12 11.74
CA GLU A 265 -7.79 12.75 11.41
C GLU A 265 -7.11 11.78 12.38
N VAL A 266 -7.62 11.74 13.62
CA VAL A 266 -7.05 10.98 14.74
C VAL A 266 -6.87 9.49 14.42
N GLY A 267 -7.71 8.92 13.55
CA GLY A 267 -7.63 7.54 13.08
C GLY A 267 -6.31 7.20 12.35
N GLU A 268 -5.77 8.13 11.56
CA GLU A 268 -4.55 7.93 10.77
C GLU A 268 -3.25 8.26 11.53
N THR A 269 -3.35 8.48 12.85
CA THR A 269 -2.18 8.80 13.70
C THR A 269 -1.14 7.69 13.65
N ARG A 270 0.11 8.04 13.32
CA ARG A 270 1.25 7.13 13.39
C ARG A 270 2.17 7.53 14.54
N VAL A 271 2.66 6.55 15.27
CA VAL A 271 3.57 6.75 16.41
C VAL A 271 4.86 5.99 16.16
N ILE A 272 6.01 6.64 16.40
CA ILE A 272 7.33 6.05 16.26
C ILE A 272 8.09 6.23 17.58
N ALA A 273 8.49 5.13 18.20
CA ALA A 273 9.19 5.14 19.48
C ALA A 273 10.72 5.24 19.28
N GLY A 274 11.32 6.38 19.63
CA GLY A 274 12.77 6.62 19.56
C GLY A 274 13.22 7.30 18.28
N GLU A 275 14.55 7.41 18.09
CA GLU A 275 15.18 8.11 16.95
C GLU A 275 15.12 7.36 15.62
N ARG A 276 15.03 6.02 15.68
CA ARG A 276 14.94 5.14 14.50
C ARG A 276 13.67 4.27 14.59
N PRO A 277 13.02 3.97 13.46
CA PRO A 277 13.37 4.34 12.08
C PRO A 277 13.11 5.83 11.77
N LEU A 278 13.82 6.42 10.80
CA LEU A 278 13.46 7.75 10.31
C LEU A 278 12.10 7.72 9.60
N SER A 279 11.40 8.85 9.55
CA SER A 279 10.06 8.94 8.98
C SER A 279 10.01 8.52 7.50
N ALA A 280 11.10 8.73 6.75
CA ALA A 280 11.26 8.25 5.37
C ALA A 280 11.64 6.76 5.24
N GLU A 281 12.16 6.15 6.32
CA GLU A 281 12.51 4.72 6.39
C GLU A 281 11.32 3.87 6.81
N VAL A 282 10.26 4.48 7.34
CA VAL A 282 9.00 3.79 7.63
C VAL A 282 8.35 3.40 6.32
N VAL A 283 8.45 2.11 5.97
CA VAL A 283 7.70 1.53 4.85
C VAL A 283 6.21 1.73 5.12
N ASN A 284 5.53 2.50 4.27
CA ASN A 284 4.10 2.77 4.44
C ASN A 284 3.33 1.44 4.41
N GLY A 285 2.45 1.22 5.39
CA GLY A 285 1.61 0.03 5.57
C GLY A 285 0.54 -0.20 4.48
N GLY A 286 0.84 0.13 3.22
CA GLY A 286 0.06 -0.29 2.05
C GLY A 286 0.27 -1.76 1.69
N GLY A 287 1.22 -2.44 2.35
CA GLY A 287 1.41 -3.88 2.23
C GLY A 287 0.25 -4.64 2.86
N GLY A 288 -0.42 -5.49 2.08
CA GLY A 288 -1.42 -6.42 2.64
C GLY A 288 -0.82 -7.33 3.72
N ARG A 289 -1.66 -8.10 4.40
CA ARG A 289 -1.30 -9.05 5.48
C ARG A 289 -0.08 -9.94 5.18
N VAL A 290 0.15 -10.25 3.90
CA VAL A 290 1.29 -11.04 3.41
C VAL A 290 2.64 -10.34 3.61
N GLU A 291 2.72 -9.01 3.37
CA GLU A 291 3.95 -8.26 3.56
C GLU A 291 4.30 -8.08 5.04
N GLU A 292 3.30 -7.88 5.90
CA GLU A 292 3.51 -7.83 7.36
C GLU A 292 4.06 -9.15 7.90
N GLU A 293 3.54 -10.28 7.42
CA GLU A 293 4.01 -11.61 7.80
C GLU A 293 5.45 -11.86 7.35
N LYS A 294 5.79 -11.41 6.15
CA LYS A 294 7.16 -11.43 5.60
C LYS A 294 8.14 -10.62 6.46
N TRP A 295 7.81 -9.37 6.81
CA TRP A 295 8.63 -8.55 7.72
C TRP A 295 8.78 -9.19 9.10
N ARG A 296 7.72 -9.76 9.64
CA ARG A 296 7.74 -10.48 10.93
C ARG A 296 8.63 -11.72 10.89
N ASN A 297 8.64 -12.46 9.78
CA ASN A 297 9.52 -13.61 9.60
C ASN A 297 11.00 -13.17 9.48
N MET A 298 11.28 -12.05 8.79
CA MET A 298 12.62 -11.46 8.74
C MET A 298 13.11 -10.98 10.11
N GLU A 299 12.25 -10.29 10.87
CA GLU A 299 12.54 -9.83 12.23
C GLU A 299 12.85 -11.02 13.15
N ARG A 300 12.04 -12.09 13.07
CA ARG A 300 12.25 -13.34 13.83
C ARG A 300 13.60 -13.99 13.48
N ALA A 301 13.92 -14.10 12.20
CA ALA A 301 15.16 -14.72 11.73
C ALA A 301 16.39 -13.92 12.22
N ALA A 302 16.37 -12.60 12.06
CA ALA A 302 17.45 -11.73 12.53
C ALA A 302 17.57 -11.75 14.06
N PHE A 303 16.44 -11.78 14.79
CA PHE A 303 16.45 -11.88 16.25
C PHE A 303 17.12 -13.17 16.72
N HIS A 304 16.73 -14.34 16.20
CA HIS A 304 17.35 -15.60 16.60
C HIS A 304 18.82 -15.71 16.19
N ALA A 305 19.25 -15.00 15.13
CA ALA A 305 20.66 -14.95 14.75
C ALA A 305 21.54 -14.22 15.78
N VAL A 306 20.99 -13.24 16.51
CA VAL A 306 21.72 -12.51 17.57
C VAL A 306 21.46 -13.11 18.96
N ALA A 307 20.20 -13.39 19.28
CA ALA A 307 19.74 -13.81 20.60
C ALA A 307 19.80 -15.32 20.84
N GLY A 308 19.97 -16.12 19.79
CA GLY A 308 19.86 -17.58 19.81
C GLY A 308 18.42 -18.09 19.69
N THR A 309 18.27 -19.32 19.20
CA THR A 309 16.96 -19.97 18.93
C THR A 309 16.19 -20.36 20.20
N SER A 310 16.84 -20.45 21.36
CA SER A 310 16.22 -20.76 22.65
C SER A 310 15.46 -19.59 23.27
N THR A 311 15.69 -18.36 22.79
CA THR A 311 15.04 -17.15 23.34
C THR A 311 13.70 -16.90 22.67
N ALA A 312 12.67 -16.59 23.46
CA ALA A 312 11.33 -16.35 22.92
C ALA A 312 11.30 -15.03 22.12
N PHE A 313 10.97 -15.12 20.84
CA PHE A 313 10.81 -13.96 19.97
C PHE A 313 9.52 -13.19 20.31
N ARG A 314 9.65 -11.88 20.51
CA ARG A 314 8.54 -10.93 20.64
C ARG A 314 8.80 -9.77 19.68
N PRO A 315 7.87 -9.47 18.74
CA PRO A 315 8.03 -8.34 17.83
C PRO A 315 8.13 -7.03 18.61
N MET A 316 9.09 -6.18 18.25
CA MET A 316 9.38 -4.92 18.95
C MET A 316 8.33 -3.85 18.69
N HIS A 317 7.70 -3.85 17.50
CA HIS A 317 6.63 -2.93 17.12
C HIS A 317 6.95 -1.44 17.39
N ILE A 318 8.13 -0.99 16.93
CA ILE A 318 8.63 0.39 17.13
C ILE A 318 7.72 1.44 16.48
N VAL A 319 7.06 1.07 15.38
CA VAL A 319 6.07 1.90 14.67
C VAL A 319 4.66 1.37 14.95
N SER A 320 3.77 2.25 15.37
CA SER A 320 2.34 1.97 15.59
C SER A 320 1.49 2.79 14.63
N ASP A 321 0.57 2.14 13.92
CA ASP A 321 -0.38 2.81 13.02
C ASP A 321 -1.77 2.15 13.11
N ALA A 322 -2.67 2.44 12.17
CA ALA A 322 -4.01 1.84 12.13
C ALA A 322 -4.02 0.34 11.74
N GLY A 323 -2.94 -0.13 11.09
CA GLY A 323 -2.73 -1.52 10.66
C GLY A 323 -2.25 -2.42 11.80
N THR A 324 -1.46 -1.88 12.74
CA THR A 324 -0.88 -2.66 13.83
C THR A 324 -1.85 -3.03 14.96
N ASP A 325 -1.54 -4.09 15.71
CA ASP A 325 -2.24 -4.41 16.96
C ASP A 325 -1.84 -3.38 18.05
N ASN A 326 -2.80 -2.53 18.41
CA ASN A 326 -2.61 -1.45 19.39
C ASN A 326 -3.30 -1.75 20.74
N THR A 327 -3.63 -3.02 21.04
CA THR A 327 -4.28 -3.39 22.31
C THR A 327 -3.35 -3.26 23.52
N ARG A 328 -2.04 -3.28 23.31
CA ARG A 328 -1.01 -3.24 24.35
C ARG A 328 -0.26 -1.91 24.35
N VAL A 329 0.11 -1.44 25.54
CA VAL A 329 1.01 -0.29 25.73
C VAL A 329 2.41 -0.72 25.29
N ARG A 330 3.09 0.14 24.51
CA ARG A 330 4.43 -0.15 23.97
C ARG A 330 5.52 0.57 24.76
N GLU A 331 6.74 0.08 24.64
CA GLU A 331 7.89 0.70 25.29
C GLU A 331 8.53 1.78 24.42
N THR A 332 9.09 2.81 25.06
CA THR A 332 9.86 3.87 24.41
C THR A 332 11.17 4.12 25.17
N PRO A 333 12.29 4.33 24.47
CA PRO A 333 13.58 4.66 25.11
C PRO A 333 13.53 6.00 25.88
N SER A 334 14.14 6.05 27.06
CA SER A 334 14.37 7.31 27.77
C SER A 334 15.41 8.18 27.06
N GLY A 335 15.20 9.50 27.01
CA GLY A 335 16.14 10.46 26.43
C GLY A 335 16.09 10.57 24.90
N GLU A 336 15.22 9.81 24.23
CA GLU A 336 15.01 9.89 22.78
C GLU A 336 13.60 10.41 22.44
N ARG A 337 13.38 10.79 21.18
CA ARG A 337 12.08 11.33 20.73
C ARG A 337 11.01 10.24 20.60
N TYR A 338 9.91 10.38 21.31
CA TYR A 338 8.63 9.74 21.05
C TYR A 338 7.86 10.57 20.02
N ARG A 339 7.86 10.13 18.76
CA ARG A 339 7.33 10.90 17.62
C ARG A 339 5.90 10.50 17.32
N VAL A 340 5.03 11.49 17.15
CA VAL A 340 3.62 11.33 16.78
C VAL A 340 3.38 12.11 15.50
N GLN A 341 2.95 11.41 14.47
CA GLN A 341 2.56 11.97 13.18
C GLN A 341 1.03 12.10 13.14
N LEU A 342 0.55 13.33 13.05
CA LEU A 342 -0.86 13.71 13.05
C LEU A 342 -1.26 14.31 11.71
N ARG A 343 -2.36 13.79 11.13
CA ARG A 343 -2.88 14.28 9.85
C ARG A 343 -3.82 15.44 10.13
N VAL A 344 -3.31 16.65 9.91
CA VAL A 344 -3.99 17.92 10.21
C VAL A 344 -4.53 18.50 8.92
N ARG A 345 -5.82 18.81 8.91
CA ARG A 345 -6.54 19.34 7.75
C ARG A 345 -7.08 20.73 8.04
N ASN A 346 -6.83 21.65 7.13
CA ASN A 346 -7.53 22.92 7.06
C ASN A 346 -8.79 22.74 6.19
N PRO A 347 -10.01 22.81 6.76
CA PRO A 347 -11.24 22.71 5.98
C PRO A 347 -11.71 24.05 5.40
N LEU A 348 -11.00 25.15 5.66
CA LEU A 348 -11.39 26.50 5.29
C LEU A 348 -10.81 26.89 3.93
N ALA A 349 -11.50 27.79 3.23
CA ALA A 349 -11.04 28.39 1.98
C ALA A 349 -10.00 29.52 2.19
N ILE A 350 -9.54 29.72 3.42
CA ILE A 350 -8.55 30.72 3.84
C ILE A 350 -7.38 30.01 4.52
N PRO A 351 -6.16 30.58 4.50
CA PRO A 351 -5.02 29.98 5.19
C PRO A 351 -5.25 30.03 6.72
N LEU A 352 -4.84 28.96 7.40
CA LEU A 352 -4.82 28.90 8.86
C LEU A 352 -3.38 29.00 9.36
N GLN A 353 -3.15 29.89 10.32
CA GLN A 353 -1.88 29.98 11.03
C GLN A 353 -2.09 29.54 12.48
N LEU A 354 -1.34 28.51 12.86
CA LEU A 354 -1.28 28.00 14.22
C LEU A 354 0.08 28.38 14.81
N ARG A 355 0.09 28.82 16.06
CA ARG A 355 1.30 29.12 16.82
C ARG A 355 1.46 28.15 17.99
N ASP A 356 2.70 27.96 18.41
CA ASP A 356 3.03 27.16 19.60
C ASP A 356 2.38 25.76 19.55
N VAL A 357 2.52 25.07 18.42
CA VAL A 357 1.88 23.76 18.21
C VAL A 357 2.71 22.67 18.90
N HIS A 358 2.12 22.00 19.88
CA HIS A 358 2.78 20.98 20.68
C HIS A 358 1.81 19.88 21.16
N LEU A 359 2.36 18.77 21.65
CA LEU A 359 1.57 17.65 22.19
C LEU A 359 1.30 17.86 23.68
N GLY A 360 0.03 17.70 24.08
CA GLY A 360 -0.39 17.64 25.48
C GLY A 360 -0.23 16.23 26.05
N VAL A 361 0.26 16.15 27.29
CA VAL A 361 0.51 14.89 27.99
C VAL A 361 -0.40 14.76 29.22
N SER A 362 -0.90 13.55 29.46
CA SER A 362 -1.67 13.15 30.64
C SER A 362 -1.14 11.82 31.21
N ASP A 363 -1.71 11.39 32.35
CA ASP A 363 -1.45 10.08 32.97
C ASP A 363 0.05 9.77 33.21
N VAL A 364 0.85 10.78 33.54
CA VAL A 364 2.29 10.63 33.79
C VAL A 364 2.51 9.91 35.12
N ARG A 365 3.21 8.77 35.07
CA ARG A 365 3.66 8.04 36.25
C ARG A 365 5.18 8.08 36.34
N ARG A 366 5.69 8.55 37.47
CA ARG A 366 7.12 8.52 37.79
C ARG A 366 7.53 7.15 38.30
N ARG A 367 8.75 6.73 37.96
CA ARG A 367 9.38 5.53 38.48
C ARG A 367 9.78 5.80 39.93
N ALA A 368 9.38 4.92 40.85
CA ALA A 368 9.80 5.02 42.24
C ALA A 368 11.28 4.61 42.37
N GLY A 369 12.13 5.51 42.88
CA GLY A 369 13.54 5.23 43.17
C GLY A 369 14.17 6.25 44.12
N GLU A 370 14.52 5.77 45.32
CA GLU A 370 15.60 6.22 46.23
C GLU A 370 15.79 7.73 46.46
N ASN A 371 14.78 8.40 47.00
CA ASN A 371 14.90 9.18 48.24
C ASN A 371 13.50 9.63 48.64
N GLY A 372 13.01 9.04 49.73
CA GLY A 372 11.82 9.52 50.40
C GLY A 372 12.11 10.90 51.00
N SER A 373 11.52 11.93 50.41
CA SER A 373 11.07 13.09 51.18
C SER A 373 9.91 13.72 50.43
N SER A 374 8.71 13.34 50.86
CA SER A 374 7.56 14.22 50.75
C SER A 374 7.91 15.55 51.42
N SER A 375 8.33 16.54 50.64
CA SER A 375 8.30 17.93 51.08
C SER A 375 7.26 18.66 50.23
N ASN A 376 6.16 19.02 50.90
CA ASN A 376 5.31 20.11 50.46
C ASN A 376 6.17 21.38 50.48
N GLY A 377 6.33 22.06 49.34
CA GLY A 377 7.09 23.31 49.29
C GLY A 377 7.29 23.82 47.87
N THR A 378 6.31 24.58 47.40
CA THR A 378 6.45 25.77 46.52
C THR A 378 7.80 26.03 45.82
N GLY A 379 7.81 25.80 44.51
CA GLY A 379 8.28 26.75 43.49
C GLY A 379 9.78 27.06 43.39
N SER A 380 10.46 26.38 42.46
CA SER A 380 11.24 27.02 41.37
C SER A 380 11.85 25.96 40.46
N ASP A 381 11.48 25.96 39.18
CA ASP A 381 12.26 25.55 37.99
C ASP A 381 13.32 24.44 38.15
N ASP A 382 12.90 23.18 38.26
CA ASP A 382 13.78 22.02 38.05
C ASP A 382 13.12 21.03 37.06
N ASP A 383 13.67 21.03 35.83
CA ASP A 383 13.56 20.10 34.70
C ASP A 383 12.18 19.43 34.45
N ASP A 384 11.48 19.89 33.41
CA ASP A 384 10.35 19.18 32.82
C ASP A 384 10.75 17.73 32.48
N ASP A 385 10.25 16.77 33.27
CA ASP A 385 10.54 15.34 33.10
C ASP A 385 10.19 14.84 31.67
N ILE A 386 9.32 15.54 30.92
CA ILE A 386 9.06 15.33 29.49
C ILE A 386 9.24 16.65 28.75
N ARG A 387 10.23 16.71 27.85
CA ARG A 387 10.40 17.87 26.97
C ARG A 387 9.51 17.73 25.74
N ALA A 388 8.54 18.63 25.57
CA ALA A 388 7.71 18.68 24.38
C ALA A 388 8.39 19.47 23.26
N HIS A 389 8.19 19.04 22.01
CA HIS A 389 8.57 19.83 20.84
C HIS A 389 7.48 20.87 20.52
N HIS A 390 7.91 22.12 20.38
CA HIS A 390 7.05 23.24 20.03
C HIS A 390 7.37 23.71 18.61
N VAL A 391 6.33 23.77 17.77
CA VAL A 391 6.41 24.40 16.45
C VAL A 391 5.89 25.83 16.58
N ASP A 392 6.78 26.81 16.45
CA ASP A 392 6.47 28.23 16.63
C ASP A 392 5.33 28.70 15.73
N ILE A 393 5.38 28.34 14.44
CA ILE A 393 4.40 28.73 13.43
C ILE A 393 4.17 27.56 12.46
N LEU A 394 2.93 27.09 12.37
CA LEU A 394 2.45 26.13 11.39
C LEU A 394 1.40 26.80 10.49
N ASN A 395 1.74 26.99 9.22
CA ASN A 395 0.83 27.53 8.21
C ASN A 395 0.21 26.38 7.41
N LEU A 396 -1.12 26.35 7.35
CA LEU A 396 -1.91 25.44 6.52
C LEU A 396 -2.59 26.26 5.43
N THR A 397 -2.32 25.93 4.18
CA THR A 397 -2.96 26.58 3.02
C THR A 397 -4.44 26.20 2.94
N PRO A 398 -5.27 26.95 2.17
CA PRO A 398 -6.68 26.64 1.99
C PRO A 398 -6.92 25.19 1.56
N ASN A 399 -7.83 24.48 2.22
CA ASN A 399 -8.18 23.07 1.94
C ASN A 399 -7.01 22.05 2.03
N GLU A 400 -5.86 22.43 2.60
CA GLU A 400 -4.70 21.55 2.70
C GLU A 400 -4.91 20.45 3.74
N THR A 401 -4.42 19.25 3.42
CA THR A 401 -4.21 18.19 4.42
C THR A 401 -2.72 17.91 4.49
N ARG A 402 -2.15 18.06 5.69
CA ARG A 402 -0.71 17.94 5.93
C ARG A 402 -0.42 16.94 7.05
N MET A 403 0.60 16.12 6.84
CA MET A 403 1.16 15.27 7.88
C MET A 403 2.14 16.10 8.73
N VAL A 404 1.83 16.27 10.01
CA VAL A 404 2.66 17.03 10.97
C VAL A 404 3.29 16.05 11.95
N GLU A 405 4.61 16.10 12.09
CA GLU A 405 5.35 15.30 13.08
C GLU A 405 5.70 16.17 14.28
N LEU A 406 5.24 15.76 15.46
CA LEU A 406 5.58 16.36 16.75
C LEU A 406 6.20 15.27 17.63
N TRP A 407 6.97 15.67 18.65
CA TRP A 407 7.60 14.69 19.52
C TRP A 407 7.70 15.14 20.97
N LEU A 408 7.90 14.15 21.82
CA LEU A 408 8.17 14.29 23.25
C LEU A 408 9.47 13.58 23.58
N THR A 409 10.31 14.12 24.45
CA THR A 409 11.52 13.46 24.93
C THR A 409 11.37 13.18 26.42
N PRO A 410 11.00 11.95 26.82
CA PRO A 410 10.83 11.59 28.22
C PRO A 410 12.17 11.36 28.91
N SER A 411 12.30 11.78 30.17
CA SER A 411 13.43 11.48 31.04
C SER A 411 13.39 10.03 31.55
N SER A 412 14.52 9.51 32.06
CA SER A 412 14.59 8.18 32.66
C SER A 412 13.81 8.05 33.98
N ALA A 413 13.42 9.18 34.60
CA ALA A 413 12.63 9.22 35.83
C ALA A 413 11.16 8.84 35.59
N ILE A 414 10.68 8.89 34.35
CA ILE A 414 9.31 8.52 34.00
C ILE A 414 9.22 7.02 33.77
N ALA A 415 8.11 6.43 34.23
CA ALA A 415 7.76 5.04 33.95
C ALA A 415 6.71 4.93 32.84
N GLU A 416 5.76 5.86 32.77
CA GLU A 416 4.64 5.82 31.84
C GLU A 416 4.07 7.21 31.57
N PHE A 417 3.62 7.48 30.34
CA PHE A 417 2.86 8.68 29.99
C PHE A 417 1.86 8.41 28.87
N ARG A 418 0.89 9.32 28.69
CA ARG A 418 -0.08 9.28 27.59
C ARG A 418 -0.13 10.61 26.86
N VAL A 419 -0.06 10.58 25.54
CA VAL A 419 -0.35 11.75 24.70
C VAL A 419 -1.86 11.92 24.61
N SER A 420 -2.38 13.01 25.15
CA SER A 420 -3.82 13.24 25.30
C SER A 420 -4.42 14.19 24.27
N SER A 421 -3.65 15.18 23.83
CA SER A 421 -4.17 16.27 23.01
C SER A 421 -3.12 16.92 22.12
N LEU A 422 -3.58 17.61 21.07
CA LEU A 422 -2.80 18.56 20.29
C LEU A 422 -3.16 19.97 20.77
N ARG A 423 -2.18 20.71 21.29
CA ARG A 423 -2.35 22.08 21.79
C ARG A 423 -1.72 23.08 20.84
N PHE A 424 -2.38 24.22 20.66
CA PHE A 424 -1.93 25.28 19.77
C PHE A 424 -2.65 26.60 20.08
N GLN A 425 -2.18 27.68 19.50
CA GLN A 425 -2.86 28.97 19.45
C GLN A 425 -3.26 29.29 18.01
N LEU A 426 -4.56 29.42 17.76
CA LEU A 426 -5.10 29.79 16.46
C LEU A 426 -5.02 31.30 16.27
N THR A 427 -4.30 31.75 15.25
CA THR A 427 -4.32 33.16 14.84
C THR A 427 -5.63 33.46 14.13
N CYS A 428 -6.52 34.21 14.79
CA CYS A 428 -7.84 34.55 14.24
C CYS A 428 -7.84 35.87 13.47
N ALA A 429 -7.03 36.83 13.92
CA ALA A 429 -6.81 38.12 13.30
C ALA A 429 -5.44 38.66 13.76
N PRO A 430 -4.89 39.72 13.15
CA PRO A 430 -3.67 40.35 13.65
C PRO A 430 -3.81 40.75 15.13
N GLY A 431 -2.98 40.14 16.00
CA GLY A 431 -3.01 40.38 17.45
C GLY A 431 -4.13 39.67 18.23
N VAL A 432 -4.98 38.87 17.57
CA VAL A 432 -6.08 38.12 18.22
C VAL A 432 -5.83 36.62 18.06
N MET A 433 -5.59 35.95 19.17
CA MET A 433 -5.31 34.51 19.23
C MET A 433 -6.34 33.79 20.10
N ALA A 434 -6.69 32.57 19.72
CA ALA A 434 -7.54 31.69 20.50
C ALA A 434 -6.80 30.39 20.81
N ASN A 435 -6.76 29.98 22.08
CA ASN A 435 -6.16 28.71 22.46
C ASN A 435 -6.97 27.54 21.88
N GLY A 436 -6.33 26.44 21.51
CA GLY A 436 -6.98 25.26 20.97
C GLY A 436 -6.38 24.01 21.59
N GLU A 437 -7.24 23.08 21.98
CA GLU A 437 -6.87 21.76 22.47
C GLU A 437 -7.73 20.72 21.76
N ILE A 438 -7.14 19.91 20.89
CA ILE A 438 -7.85 18.83 20.19
C ILE A 438 -7.53 17.51 20.90
N GLY A 439 -8.54 16.87 21.48
CA GLY A 439 -8.39 15.56 22.12
C GLY A 439 -7.98 14.48 21.12
N LEU A 440 -6.92 13.76 21.42
CA LEU A 440 -6.40 12.66 20.60
C LEU A 440 -6.92 11.32 21.16
N GLU A 441 -8.22 11.09 21.01
CA GLU A 441 -8.86 9.84 21.42
C GLU A 441 -9.09 8.93 20.23
N ILE A 442 -8.34 7.84 20.21
CA ILE A 442 -8.41 6.86 19.13
C ILE A 442 -9.40 5.76 19.50
N ARG A 443 -10.33 5.49 18.58
CA ARG A 443 -11.18 4.30 18.64
C ARG A 443 -10.45 3.11 18.03
N GLY A 444 -10.31 2.02 18.79
CA GLY A 444 -9.72 0.78 18.27
C GLY A 444 -10.68 0.00 17.36
N ARG A 445 -10.25 -1.17 16.89
CA ARG A 445 -11.06 -2.03 15.99
C ARG A 445 -12.32 -2.55 16.69
N ARG A 446 -13.39 -2.73 15.93
CA ARG A 446 -14.64 -3.33 16.44
C ARG A 446 -14.37 -4.79 16.84
N LEU A 447 -14.72 -5.14 18.07
CA LEU A 447 -14.63 -6.51 18.57
C LEU A 447 -15.85 -7.31 18.12
N ASN A 448 -15.63 -8.48 17.52
CA ASN A 448 -16.68 -9.40 17.08
C ASN A 448 -16.50 -10.81 17.67
N GLY A 449 -15.71 -10.96 18.74
CA GLY A 449 -15.32 -12.28 19.27
C GLY A 449 -16.44 -13.01 20.00
N ASN A 450 -17.30 -12.29 20.73
CA ASN A 450 -18.38 -12.87 21.52
C ASN A 450 -19.77 -12.40 21.04
N GLN A 451 -20.81 -13.21 21.27
CA GLN A 451 -22.20 -12.88 20.87
C GLN A 451 -22.70 -11.56 21.49
N ALA A 452 -22.24 -11.21 22.71
CA ALA A 452 -22.51 -9.92 23.34
C ALA A 452 -21.83 -8.75 22.61
N GLN A 453 -20.61 -8.94 22.09
CA GLN A 453 -19.85 -7.95 21.30
C GLN A 453 -20.36 -7.85 19.84
N MET A 454 -21.04 -8.89 19.35
CA MET A 454 -21.75 -8.82 18.07
C MET A 454 -23.04 -8.01 18.18
N LYS A 455 -23.80 -8.19 19.28
CA LYS A 455 -25.06 -7.49 19.54
C LYS A 455 -24.90 -6.05 20.03
N SER A 456 -23.85 -5.76 20.79
CA SER A 456 -23.49 -4.39 21.22
C SER A 456 -22.25 -3.92 20.46
N VAL A 457 -22.27 -2.73 19.85
CA VAL A 457 -21.12 -2.21 19.11
C VAL A 457 -20.00 -1.86 20.11
N VAL A 458 -19.09 -2.80 20.38
CA VAL A 458 -17.97 -2.64 21.30
C VAL A 458 -16.66 -2.53 20.51
N TYR A 459 -15.86 -1.51 20.83
CA TYR A 459 -14.54 -1.28 20.23
C TYR A 459 -13.43 -1.72 21.19
N ALA A 460 -12.32 -2.18 20.63
CA ALA A 460 -11.09 -2.41 21.39
C ALA A 460 -10.50 -1.08 21.86
N VAL A 461 -9.76 -1.12 22.97
CA VAL A 461 -8.97 0.03 23.43
C VAL A 461 -7.72 0.14 22.56
N ASP A 462 -7.45 1.34 22.05
CA ASP A 462 -6.22 1.64 21.32
C ASP A 462 -5.24 2.37 22.24
N GLN A 463 -4.08 1.76 22.47
CA GLN A 463 -3.03 2.25 23.37
C GLN A 463 -1.86 2.90 22.62
N ARG A 464 -1.97 3.20 21.31
CA ARG A 464 -0.82 3.71 20.52
C ARG A 464 -0.25 5.04 21.02
N LEU A 465 -1.04 5.86 21.70
CA LEU A 465 -0.59 7.14 22.29
C LEU A 465 -0.11 7.01 23.73
N ARG A 466 -0.08 5.80 24.29
CA ARG A 466 0.41 5.52 25.64
C ARG A 466 1.72 4.76 25.54
N ALA A 467 2.71 5.17 26.32
CA ALA A 467 4.04 4.56 26.27
C ALA A 467 4.60 4.31 27.67
N HIS A 468 5.26 3.15 27.81
CA HIS A 468 6.12 2.84 28.96
C HIS A 468 7.55 3.28 28.65
N VAL A 469 8.14 4.10 29.51
CA VAL A 469 9.51 4.57 29.29
C VAL A 469 10.49 3.54 29.83
N SER A 470 11.37 3.00 28.98
CA SER A 470 12.41 2.06 29.37
C SER A 470 13.41 2.73 30.32
N PRO A 471 13.80 2.07 31.44
CA PRO A 471 14.83 2.60 32.34
C PRO A 471 16.24 2.54 31.73
N ARG A 472 16.44 1.64 30.75
CA ARG A 472 17.71 1.48 30.03
C ARG A 472 17.62 2.17 28.68
N ALA A 473 18.72 2.80 28.27
CA ALA A 473 18.89 3.24 26.90
C ALA A 473 18.73 2.04 25.96
N TRP A 474 18.24 2.30 24.75
CA TRP A 474 18.16 1.30 23.68
C TRP A 474 19.40 1.43 22.77
N PRO A 475 19.77 0.36 22.05
CA PRO A 475 20.88 0.47 21.11
C PRO A 475 20.48 1.41 19.96
N LEU A 476 21.42 2.19 19.43
CA LEU A 476 21.16 3.12 18.32
C LEU A 476 22.30 3.07 17.30
N CYS A 477 21.98 2.62 16.09
CA CYS A 477 22.93 2.63 14.97
C CYS A 477 22.45 3.58 13.86
N ASP A 478 23.35 4.41 13.32
CA ASP A 478 23.15 5.09 12.05
C ASP A 478 23.59 4.17 10.90
N VAL A 479 22.65 3.89 9.99
CA VAL A 479 22.84 2.96 8.87
C VAL A 479 22.78 3.77 7.58
N ARG A 480 23.87 3.75 6.82
CA ARG A 480 23.97 4.41 5.51
C ARG A 480 24.11 3.34 4.45
N CYS A 481 23.11 3.25 3.58
CA CYS A 481 23.13 2.37 2.42
C CYS A 481 23.31 3.20 1.15
N THR A 482 24.11 2.72 0.20
CA THR A 482 24.20 3.29 -1.16
C THR A 482 22.80 3.32 -1.80
N ARG A 483 22.32 4.52 -2.19
CA ARG A 483 20.94 4.74 -2.67
C ARG A 483 20.76 4.78 -4.19
N ASN A 484 21.84 4.83 -4.96
CA ASN A 484 21.78 4.89 -6.42
C ASN A 484 21.52 3.50 -6.99
N LEU A 485 20.29 3.01 -6.83
CA LEU A 485 19.87 1.72 -7.33
C LEU A 485 19.17 1.89 -8.68
N PRO A 486 19.48 1.05 -9.69
CA PRO A 486 18.81 1.11 -10.98
C PRO A 486 17.31 0.78 -10.83
N SER A 487 16.45 1.48 -11.55
CA SER A 487 15.02 1.14 -11.65
C SER A 487 14.78 -0.14 -12.46
N LEU A 488 15.74 -0.53 -13.30
CA LEU A 488 15.74 -1.72 -14.15
C LEU A 488 16.93 -2.62 -13.78
N LEU A 489 16.64 -3.87 -13.45
CA LEU A 489 17.61 -4.95 -13.34
C LEU A 489 17.39 -5.98 -14.45
N TYR A 490 18.41 -6.76 -14.74
CA TYR A 490 18.33 -7.88 -15.65
C TYR A 490 18.29 -9.21 -14.90
N THR A 491 17.68 -10.24 -15.50
CA THR A 491 17.61 -11.59 -14.91
C THR A 491 18.99 -12.10 -14.52
N ASP A 492 19.12 -12.65 -13.31
CA ASP A 492 20.36 -13.15 -12.70
C ASP A 492 21.54 -12.16 -12.58
N GLN A 493 21.28 -10.86 -12.77
CA GLN A 493 22.28 -9.80 -12.55
C GLN A 493 22.70 -9.72 -11.07
N LEU A 494 23.99 -9.50 -10.84
CA LEU A 494 24.57 -9.16 -9.54
C LEU A 494 24.30 -7.68 -9.22
N LEU A 495 23.72 -7.45 -8.05
CA LEU A 495 23.52 -6.15 -7.43
C LEU A 495 24.34 -6.06 -6.15
N THR A 496 25.21 -5.06 -6.04
CA THR A 496 26.06 -4.85 -4.85
C THR A 496 25.59 -3.62 -4.08
N LEU A 497 25.33 -3.80 -2.78
CA LEU A 497 24.95 -2.74 -1.84
C LEU A 497 26.04 -2.57 -0.80
N HIS A 498 26.48 -1.33 -0.60
CA HIS A 498 27.39 -0.99 0.49
C HIS A 498 26.59 -0.39 1.64
N VAL A 499 26.70 -1.03 2.81
CA VAL A 499 26.02 -0.62 4.04
C VAL A 499 27.07 -0.31 5.11
N ASP A 500 27.13 0.97 5.49
CA ASP A 500 27.93 1.42 6.61
C ASP A 500 27.05 1.54 7.86
N ILE A 501 27.44 0.83 8.92
CA ILE A 501 26.73 0.77 10.20
C ILE A 501 27.62 1.44 11.24
N THR A 502 27.12 2.46 11.92
CA THR A 502 27.86 3.17 12.98
C THR A 502 27.05 3.19 14.27
N ASN A 503 27.62 2.76 15.40
CA ASN A 503 26.94 2.87 16.69
C ASN A 503 26.97 4.33 17.16
N SER A 504 25.84 5.03 17.03
CA SER A 504 25.68 6.42 17.45
C SER A 504 25.04 6.56 18.84
N GLY A 505 24.62 5.44 19.45
CA GLY A 505 24.00 5.38 20.77
C GLY A 505 24.98 5.49 21.94
N SER A 506 24.40 5.59 23.14
CA SER A 506 25.15 5.49 24.40
C SER A 506 25.39 4.05 24.84
N GLU A 507 24.56 3.10 24.37
CA GLU A 507 24.66 1.69 24.70
C GLU A 507 25.57 0.93 23.72
N THR A 508 26.39 0.00 24.24
CA THR A 508 27.17 -0.91 23.40
C THR A 508 26.25 -1.95 22.74
N VAL A 509 26.41 -2.16 21.44
CA VAL A 509 25.67 -3.19 20.70
C VAL A 509 26.38 -4.52 20.87
N GLU A 510 25.66 -5.54 21.37
CA GLU A 510 26.15 -6.89 21.62
C GLU A 510 26.30 -7.69 20.32
N GLY A 511 25.36 -7.51 19.38
CA GLY A 511 25.42 -8.16 18.08
C GLY A 511 24.47 -7.55 17.06
N VAL A 512 24.81 -7.76 15.79
CA VAL A 512 24.07 -7.27 14.63
C VAL A 512 23.81 -8.45 13.70
N ALA A 513 22.58 -8.55 13.21
CA ALA A 513 22.19 -9.52 12.20
C ALA A 513 21.49 -8.85 11.02
N LEU A 514 21.68 -9.43 9.85
CA LEU A 514 21.04 -9.03 8.61
C LEU A 514 20.11 -10.15 8.17
N ALA A 515 18.86 -9.83 7.85
CA ALA A 515 17.90 -10.74 7.23
C ALA A 515 17.47 -10.20 5.87
N VAL A 516 17.42 -11.08 4.88
CA VAL A 516 17.03 -10.75 3.49
C VAL A 516 15.99 -11.74 3.02
N ASP A 517 14.97 -11.24 2.32
CA ASP A 517 13.97 -12.04 1.62
C ASP A 517 14.50 -12.58 0.29
N ALA A 518 15.58 -13.35 0.36
CA ALA A 518 16.21 -13.94 -0.81
C ALA A 518 17.05 -15.14 -0.34
N VAL A 519 16.47 -16.33 -0.30
CA VAL A 519 17.12 -17.51 0.31
C VAL A 519 18.37 -17.93 -0.49
N ASP A 520 18.25 -18.08 -1.79
CA ASP A 520 19.31 -18.58 -2.69
C ASP A 520 19.97 -17.46 -3.52
N ARG A 521 19.71 -16.20 -3.20
CA ARG A 521 20.11 -15.05 -4.05
C ARG A 521 20.86 -13.96 -3.29
N VAL A 522 21.47 -14.28 -2.15
CA VAL A 522 22.21 -13.29 -1.35
C VAL A 522 23.53 -13.86 -0.83
N VAL A 523 24.57 -13.03 -0.88
CA VAL A 523 25.88 -13.24 -0.25
C VAL A 523 26.23 -11.97 0.50
N VAL A 524 26.85 -12.10 1.67
CA VAL A 524 27.18 -10.97 2.53
C VAL A 524 28.66 -11.06 2.90
N GLU A 525 29.37 -9.96 2.71
CA GLU A 525 30.79 -9.83 3.03
C GLU A 525 30.99 -8.70 4.05
N GLU A 526 31.92 -8.88 4.98
CA GLU A 526 32.34 -7.86 5.95
C GLU A 526 33.76 -7.36 5.61
N GLY A 527 33.96 -6.04 5.58
CA GLY A 527 35.28 -5.45 5.38
C GLY A 527 36.05 -5.38 6.69
N VAL A 528 37.32 -5.81 6.69
CA VAL A 528 38.21 -5.69 7.86
C VAL A 528 38.91 -4.32 7.82
N GLU A 529 38.62 -3.43 8.78
CA GLU A 529 39.45 -2.25 9.00
C GLU A 529 40.82 -2.69 9.53
N GLY A 530 41.86 -2.57 8.69
CA GLY A 530 43.24 -2.70 9.14
C GLY A 530 43.55 -1.59 10.13
N GLY A 531 44.02 -1.94 11.33
CA GLY A 531 44.38 -0.95 12.34
C GLY A 531 45.47 -0.01 11.82
N GLU A 532 45.14 1.26 11.64
CA GLU A 532 46.13 2.30 11.42
C GLU A 532 46.95 2.49 12.69
N GLY A 533 48.10 1.84 12.72
CA GLY A 533 49.19 2.22 13.61
C GLY A 533 49.63 3.63 13.27
N GLN A 534 49.34 4.53 14.21
CA GLN A 534 49.89 5.88 14.36
C GLN A 534 51.32 6.02 13.82
N ARG A 535 51.47 6.50 12.58
CA ARG A 535 52.68 7.15 12.06
C ARG A 535 52.27 8.33 11.19
N GLY A 536 52.49 9.53 11.70
CA GLY A 536 52.40 10.75 10.90
C GLY A 536 53.50 10.81 9.85
N GLY A 537 53.21 11.47 8.74
CA GLY A 537 54.20 11.85 7.73
C GLY A 537 53.65 11.82 6.31
N GLU A 538 53.26 13.01 5.84
CA GLU A 538 53.34 13.52 4.47
C GLU A 538 52.66 12.73 3.33
N GLU A 539 51.60 13.36 2.79
CA GLU A 539 51.05 13.09 1.47
C GLU A 539 52.11 13.33 0.39
N THR A 540 52.44 12.29 -0.38
CA THR A 540 53.00 12.44 -1.72
C THR A 540 52.22 11.59 -2.71
N ASP A 541 51.77 12.28 -3.77
CA ASP A 541 51.14 11.78 -4.98
C ASP A 541 51.87 10.59 -5.62
N GLY A 542 51.06 9.70 -6.22
CA GLY A 542 51.48 8.87 -7.35
C GLY A 542 51.67 7.38 -7.07
N GLY A 543 50.61 6.60 -7.33
CA GLY A 543 50.72 5.14 -7.45
C GLY A 543 49.42 4.43 -7.08
N GLY A 544 48.59 4.12 -8.08
CA GLY A 544 47.41 3.26 -7.92
C GLY A 544 47.81 1.83 -7.58
N GLY A 545 48.11 1.57 -6.30
CA GLY A 545 48.14 0.25 -5.71
C GLY A 545 46.78 -0.02 -5.06
N SER A 546 46.01 -0.95 -5.63
CA SER A 546 44.79 -1.48 -5.01
C SER A 546 45.14 -2.05 -3.63
N ILE A 547 44.81 -1.31 -2.57
CA ILE A 547 44.76 -1.86 -1.21
C ILE A 547 43.66 -2.92 -1.27
N THR A 548 44.05 -4.19 -1.25
CA THR A 548 43.11 -5.30 -1.10
C THR A 548 42.52 -5.22 0.29
N ASP A 549 41.41 -4.49 0.43
CA ASP A 549 40.49 -4.60 1.55
C ASP A 549 40.14 -6.09 1.69
N LEU A 550 40.70 -6.77 2.70
CA LEU A 550 40.38 -8.15 3.01
C LEU A 550 38.89 -8.21 3.37
N ARG A 551 38.08 -8.81 2.49
CA ARG A 551 36.65 -9.06 2.71
C ARG A 551 36.45 -10.50 3.16
N LEU A 552 35.71 -10.68 4.25
CA LEU A 552 35.37 -12.00 4.78
C LEU A 552 33.91 -12.32 4.47
N SER A 553 33.66 -13.42 3.76
CA SER A 553 32.30 -13.92 3.51
C SER A 553 31.67 -14.42 4.81
N ILE A 554 30.43 -14.00 5.07
CA ILE A 554 29.71 -14.33 6.29
C ILE A 554 28.84 -15.58 6.04
N PRO A 555 29.03 -16.68 6.79
CA PRO A 555 28.20 -17.86 6.63
C PRO A 555 26.75 -17.54 7.05
N PRO A 556 25.74 -18.00 6.29
CA PRO A 556 24.35 -17.83 6.67
C PRO A 556 23.98 -18.72 7.86
N LEU A 557 22.95 -18.34 8.59
CA LEU A 557 22.33 -19.19 9.60
C LEU A 557 21.08 -19.86 8.99
N ASP A 558 21.07 -21.19 8.98
CA ASP A 558 19.89 -21.95 8.54
C ASP A 558 18.89 -22.06 9.69
N LEU A 559 17.88 -21.19 9.67
CA LEU A 559 16.81 -21.14 10.66
C LEU A 559 15.56 -21.80 10.06
N ALA A 560 15.42 -23.11 10.26
CA ALA A 560 14.31 -23.91 9.73
C ALA A 560 12.90 -23.37 10.08
N SER A 561 12.78 -22.51 11.09
CA SER A 561 11.53 -21.89 11.55
C SER A 561 11.01 -20.71 10.72
N THR A 562 11.75 -20.22 9.73
CA THR A 562 11.38 -19.04 8.93
C THR A 562 11.56 -19.28 7.43
N PRO A 563 10.56 -19.82 6.72
CA PRO A 563 10.66 -20.08 5.29
C PRO A 563 10.79 -18.76 4.50
N GLY A 564 11.59 -18.77 3.43
CA GLY A 564 11.75 -17.63 2.51
C GLY A 564 12.76 -16.55 2.94
N VAL A 565 13.34 -16.65 4.14
CA VAL A 565 14.28 -15.63 4.67
C VAL A 565 15.65 -16.24 4.90
N ARG A 566 16.71 -15.48 4.61
CA ARG A 566 18.08 -15.81 5.01
C ARG A 566 18.63 -14.81 5.99
N ALA A 567 19.23 -15.29 7.07
CA ALA A 567 19.83 -14.47 8.12
C ALA A 567 21.35 -14.66 8.21
N PHE A 568 22.06 -13.58 8.54
CA PHE A 568 23.51 -13.51 8.70
C PHE A 568 23.83 -12.82 10.02
N ALA A 569 24.74 -13.37 10.82
CA ALA A 569 25.23 -12.72 12.04
C ALA A 569 26.58 -12.04 11.75
N LEU A 570 26.64 -10.72 11.89
CA LEU A 570 27.85 -9.94 11.63
C LEU A 570 28.83 -10.07 12.82
N ARG A 571 29.92 -10.80 12.63
CA ARG A 571 30.85 -11.21 13.71
C ARG A 571 32.33 -10.84 13.46
N GLY A 572 32.67 -10.28 12.30
CA GLY A 572 34.06 -10.13 11.83
C GLY A 572 34.72 -8.81 12.24
N GLY A 573 35.67 -8.87 13.17
CA GLY A 573 36.57 -7.78 13.54
C GLY A 573 37.33 -8.09 14.84
N ALA A 574 38.49 -7.45 15.05
CA ALA A 574 39.38 -7.69 16.21
C ALA A 574 38.71 -7.53 17.60
N SER A 575 37.52 -6.92 17.67
CA SER A 575 36.73 -6.70 18.89
C SER A 575 35.55 -7.67 19.11
N GLY A 576 35.46 -8.77 18.36
CA GLY A 576 34.32 -9.68 18.43
C GLY A 576 32.99 -9.00 18.03
N GLY A 577 31.88 -9.74 18.08
CA GLY A 577 30.55 -9.29 17.63
C GLY A 577 30.02 -7.98 18.23
N ARG A 578 30.69 -7.40 19.24
CA ARG A 578 30.32 -6.18 19.95
C ARG A 578 30.74 -4.90 19.19
N MET A 579 29.88 -3.88 19.17
CA MET A 579 30.20 -2.53 18.68
C MET A 579 30.11 -1.53 19.82
N GLU A 580 31.25 -0.95 20.20
CA GLU A 580 31.31 0.15 21.16
C GLU A 580 30.76 1.45 20.57
N ARG A 581 30.56 2.46 21.41
CA ARG A 581 30.07 3.78 20.96
C ARG A 581 31.06 4.37 19.96
N GLY A 582 30.56 4.79 18.80
CA GLY A 582 31.36 5.34 17.70
C GLY A 582 31.98 4.29 16.77
N ALA A 583 31.93 3.00 17.09
CA ALA A 583 32.46 1.95 16.21
C ALA A 583 31.68 1.87 14.89
N ARG A 584 32.40 1.67 13.79
CA ARG A 584 31.87 1.50 12.44
C ARG A 584 32.08 0.08 11.94
N ARG A 585 31.15 -0.41 11.14
CA ARG A 585 31.29 -1.64 10.34
C ARG A 585 30.80 -1.40 8.92
N ARG A 586 31.54 -1.92 7.95
CA ARG A 586 31.17 -1.88 6.54
C ARG A 586 30.79 -3.28 6.07
N VAL A 587 29.56 -3.40 5.60
CA VAL A 587 28.97 -4.64 5.09
C VAL A 587 28.67 -4.46 3.61
N VAL A 588 29.04 -5.45 2.80
CA VAL A 588 28.72 -5.51 1.38
C VAL A 588 27.68 -6.61 1.20
N ILE A 589 26.49 -6.23 0.73
CA ILE A 589 25.39 -7.16 0.45
C ILE A 589 25.31 -7.34 -1.06
N GLN A 590 25.55 -8.55 -1.53
CA GLN A 590 25.46 -8.93 -2.93
C GLN A 590 24.16 -9.70 -3.15
N LEU A 591 23.32 -9.23 -4.07
CA LEU A 591 22.02 -9.79 -4.41
C LEU A 591 22.00 -10.27 -5.85
N ARG A 592 21.40 -11.43 -6.12
CA ARG A 592 21.14 -11.94 -7.47
C ARG A 592 19.71 -11.59 -7.86
N ALA A 593 19.54 -10.92 -9.00
CA ALA A 593 18.21 -10.68 -9.56
C ALA A 593 17.46 -12.01 -9.82
N PRO A 594 16.12 -12.02 -9.79
CA PRO A 594 15.36 -13.23 -10.08
C PRO A 594 15.65 -13.76 -11.49
N ALA A 595 15.57 -15.08 -11.65
CA ALA A 595 15.82 -15.76 -12.93
C ALA A 595 14.73 -15.48 -13.99
N LEU A 596 13.55 -15.06 -13.56
CA LEU A 596 12.41 -14.73 -14.42
C LEU A 596 12.14 -13.22 -14.42
N PRO A 597 11.71 -12.65 -15.55
CA PRO A 597 11.35 -11.25 -15.65
C PRO A 597 10.06 -10.97 -14.88
N SER A 598 9.97 -9.77 -14.34
CA SER A 598 8.80 -9.33 -13.57
C SER A 598 8.62 -7.83 -13.69
N ALA A 599 7.37 -7.39 -13.84
CA ALA A 599 7.04 -5.97 -13.94
C ALA A 599 7.38 -5.19 -12.65
N SER A 600 7.32 -5.85 -11.49
CA SER A 600 7.69 -5.31 -10.19
C SER A 600 8.25 -6.43 -9.33
N HIS A 601 9.49 -6.28 -8.88
CA HIS A 601 10.16 -7.14 -7.91
C HIS A 601 10.74 -6.30 -6.80
N SER A 602 10.61 -6.78 -5.56
CA SER A 602 11.04 -6.04 -4.38
C SER A 602 11.97 -6.87 -3.50
N PHE A 603 13.20 -6.43 -3.33
CA PHE A 603 14.10 -7.00 -2.31
C PHE A 603 13.82 -6.32 -0.97
N SER A 604 13.59 -7.12 0.07
CA SER A 604 13.41 -6.62 1.44
C SER A 604 14.64 -6.97 2.28
N ILE A 605 15.20 -5.97 2.92
CA ILE A 605 16.40 -6.10 3.75
C ILE A 605 16.07 -5.54 5.13
N LEU A 606 16.38 -6.32 6.16
CA LEU A 606 16.19 -5.97 7.57
C LEU A 606 17.53 -6.14 8.29
N LEU A 607 18.01 -5.06 8.91
CA LEU A 607 19.15 -5.10 9.82
C LEU A 607 18.63 -4.99 11.25
N LEU A 608 18.88 -6.00 12.08
CA LEU A 608 18.53 -6.01 13.51
C LEU A 608 19.79 -5.92 14.35
N TYR A 609 19.79 -5.08 15.37
CA TYR A 609 20.90 -4.97 16.30
C TYR A 609 20.40 -4.98 17.74
N ARG A 610 21.14 -5.64 18.63
CA ARG A 610 20.77 -5.89 20.02
C ARG A 610 21.77 -5.21 20.96
N GLY A 611 21.28 -4.46 21.94
CA GLY A 611 22.08 -3.89 23.01
C GLY A 611 22.33 -4.89 24.14
N VAL A 612 23.35 -4.63 24.95
CA VAL A 612 23.68 -5.46 26.14
C VAL A 612 22.53 -5.51 27.15
N GLY A 613 21.68 -4.48 27.18
CA GLY A 613 20.46 -4.40 27.98
C GLY A 613 19.34 -5.31 27.50
N GLY A 614 19.50 -6.00 26.36
CA GLY A 614 18.54 -6.92 25.77
C GLY A 614 17.53 -6.27 24.82
N ALA A 615 17.47 -4.94 24.78
CA ALA A 615 16.65 -4.21 23.81
C ALA A 615 17.19 -4.40 22.39
N THR A 616 16.30 -4.52 21.41
CA THR A 616 16.65 -4.65 20.00
C THR A 616 16.13 -3.46 19.21
N ARG A 617 16.74 -3.18 18.07
CA ARG A 617 16.22 -2.23 17.09
C ARG A 617 16.43 -2.78 15.69
N GLU A 618 15.64 -2.24 14.77
CA GLU A 618 15.67 -2.64 13.37
C GLU A 618 15.81 -1.43 12.45
N TRP A 619 16.44 -1.68 11.31
CA TRP A 619 16.43 -0.82 10.14
C TRP A 619 15.90 -1.64 8.97
N ARG A 620 14.93 -1.09 8.24
CA ARG A 620 14.26 -1.76 7.12
C ARG A 620 14.49 -0.95 5.86
N THR A 621 14.76 -1.63 4.76
CA THR A 621 14.76 -1.03 3.42
C THR A 621 14.11 -1.97 2.40
N ARG A 622 13.42 -1.36 1.44
CA ARG A 622 12.79 -2.06 0.32
C ARG A 622 13.36 -1.48 -0.97
N ILE A 623 13.81 -2.37 -1.85
CA ILE A 623 14.37 -2.02 -3.16
C ILE A 623 13.40 -2.53 -4.21
N ASP A 624 12.60 -1.62 -4.78
CA ASP A 624 11.64 -1.91 -5.83
C ASP A 624 12.27 -1.71 -7.20
N THR A 625 12.22 -2.73 -8.05
CA THR A 625 12.86 -2.74 -9.37
C THR A 625 12.00 -3.49 -10.38
N ARG A 626 12.16 -3.17 -11.66
CA ARG A 626 11.66 -3.99 -12.77
C ARG A 626 12.76 -4.95 -13.19
N VAL A 627 12.41 -6.19 -13.53
CA VAL A 627 13.37 -7.19 -14.01
C VAL A 627 13.06 -7.56 -15.46
N ALA A 628 14.04 -7.45 -16.35
CA ALA A 628 13.94 -7.80 -17.77
C ALA A 628 14.98 -8.86 -18.15
N TYR A 629 14.78 -9.54 -19.28
CA TYR A 629 15.78 -10.48 -19.78
C TYR A 629 17.00 -9.76 -20.36
N LEU A 630 18.18 -10.30 -20.09
CA LEU A 630 19.43 -9.94 -20.77
C LEU A 630 20.01 -11.16 -21.48
N LEU A 631 20.41 -12.17 -20.72
CA LEU A 631 20.84 -13.46 -21.23
C LEU A 631 19.74 -14.49 -20.97
N HIS A 632 19.19 -15.05 -22.03
CA HIS A 632 18.30 -16.20 -21.94
C HIS A 632 19.12 -17.47 -22.22
N ALA A 633 19.28 -18.31 -21.20
CA ALA A 633 20.05 -19.54 -21.26
C ALA A 633 19.14 -20.75 -21.01
N THR A 634 19.23 -21.79 -21.83
CA THR A 634 18.49 -23.06 -21.64
C THR A 634 19.37 -24.26 -22.00
N THR A 635 19.00 -25.43 -21.49
CA THR A 635 19.68 -26.69 -21.78
C THR A 635 18.78 -27.64 -22.56
N ARG A 636 19.35 -28.39 -23.51
CA ARG A 636 18.68 -29.49 -24.21
C ARG A 636 19.56 -30.74 -24.19
N VAL A 637 19.03 -31.89 -23.76
CA VAL A 637 19.76 -33.17 -23.81
C VAL A 637 19.90 -33.62 -25.27
N LEU A 638 21.13 -33.83 -25.71
CA LEU A 638 21.43 -34.35 -27.05
C LEU A 638 21.67 -35.86 -27.04
N GLY A 639 22.28 -36.37 -25.96
CA GLY A 639 22.66 -37.77 -25.83
C GLY A 639 22.77 -38.19 -24.37
N PRO A 640 21.75 -38.85 -23.80
CA PRO A 640 21.72 -39.13 -22.36
C PRO A 640 22.77 -40.16 -21.92
N TYR A 641 23.05 -41.15 -22.78
CA TYR A 641 24.04 -42.20 -22.51
C TYR A 641 25.50 -41.73 -22.53
N HIS A 642 25.76 -40.51 -23.02
CA HIS A 642 27.11 -39.95 -23.11
C HIS A 642 27.25 -38.63 -22.34
N GLY A 643 26.20 -38.20 -21.62
CA GLY A 643 26.19 -36.95 -20.87
C GLY A 643 26.23 -35.69 -21.75
N LEU A 644 25.77 -35.76 -23.01
CA LEU A 644 25.85 -34.66 -23.97
C LEU A 644 24.66 -33.70 -23.85
N VAL A 645 24.95 -32.43 -23.61
CA VAL A 645 23.97 -31.36 -23.39
C VAL A 645 24.29 -30.17 -24.30
N ALA A 646 23.28 -29.63 -24.99
CA ALA A 646 23.37 -28.36 -25.69
C ALA A 646 22.97 -27.21 -24.75
N LEU A 647 23.84 -26.22 -24.59
CA LEU A 647 23.57 -24.92 -23.97
C LEU A 647 23.14 -23.94 -25.04
N CYS A 648 21.87 -23.54 -25.02
CA CYS A 648 21.30 -22.55 -25.92
C CYS A 648 21.35 -21.18 -25.23
N LEU A 649 22.19 -20.28 -25.71
CA LEU A 649 22.40 -18.95 -25.16
C LEU A 649 21.89 -17.90 -26.13
N ARG A 650 21.11 -16.93 -25.66
CA ARG A 650 20.58 -15.83 -26.47
C ARG A 650 20.67 -14.51 -25.74
N ASN A 651 21.23 -13.50 -26.39
CA ASN A 651 21.06 -12.11 -25.94
C ASN A 651 19.65 -11.65 -26.31
N ALA A 652 18.84 -11.40 -25.28
CA ALA A 652 17.42 -11.07 -25.42
C ALA A 652 17.17 -9.58 -25.66
N LEU A 653 18.18 -8.72 -25.46
CA LEU A 653 18.06 -7.29 -25.70
C LEU A 653 17.86 -6.98 -27.19
N THR A 654 16.99 -6.01 -27.45
CA THR A 654 16.71 -5.50 -28.79
C THR A 654 17.39 -4.15 -29.05
N PRO A 655 17.62 -3.77 -30.32
CA PRO A 655 18.18 -2.46 -30.67
C PRO A 655 17.32 -1.25 -30.24
N HIS A 656 16.06 -1.48 -29.86
CA HIS A 656 15.19 -0.43 -29.33
C HIS A 656 15.46 -0.13 -27.85
N GLU A 657 16.01 -1.09 -27.10
CA GLU A 657 16.17 -1.01 -25.65
C GLU A 657 17.55 -0.50 -25.23
N ALA A 658 18.58 -0.70 -26.06
CA ALA A 658 19.93 -0.21 -25.86
C ALA A 658 20.64 0.07 -27.20
N ALA A 659 21.64 0.96 -27.18
CA ALA A 659 22.44 1.30 -28.35
C ALA A 659 23.53 0.25 -28.63
N LEU A 660 24.07 -0.38 -27.58
CA LEU A 660 24.98 -1.53 -27.66
C LEU A 660 24.71 -2.47 -26.48
N ALA A 661 24.62 -3.77 -26.71
CA ALA A 661 24.62 -4.77 -25.65
C ALA A 661 25.47 -5.96 -26.07
N ARG A 662 26.60 -6.11 -25.39
CA ARG A 662 27.52 -7.22 -25.60
C ARG A 662 27.55 -8.08 -24.36
N VAL A 663 27.15 -9.35 -24.49
CA VAL A 663 27.21 -10.34 -23.40
C VAL A 663 28.34 -11.33 -23.67
N GLU A 664 29.20 -11.53 -22.70
CA GLU A 664 30.33 -12.46 -22.73
C GLU A 664 30.15 -13.53 -21.65
N VAL A 665 30.19 -14.81 -22.01
CA VAL A 665 30.15 -15.90 -21.01
C VAL A 665 31.56 -16.12 -20.48
N THR A 666 31.72 -16.04 -19.16
CA THR A 666 33.03 -16.12 -18.50
C THR A 666 33.30 -17.51 -17.92
N ARG A 667 32.27 -18.19 -17.40
CA ARG A 667 32.40 -19.52 -16.80
C ARG A 667 31.12 -20.34 -16.95
N VAL A 668 31.24 -21.63 -17.22
CA VAL A 668 30.17 -22.63 -17.04
C VAL A 668 30.62 -23.62 -15.97
N ARG A 669 29.78 -23.84 -14.94
CA ARG A 669 30.02 -24.82 -13.89
C ARG A 669 28.88 -25.80 -13.77
N VAL A 670 29.17 -27.02 -13.32
CA VAL A 670 28.17 -27.99 -12.92
C VAL A 670 28.35 -28.31 -11.46
N SER A 671 27.23 -28.42 -10.74
CA SER A 671 27.20 -28.78 -9.34
C SER A 671 26.13 -29.82 -9.11
N VAL A 672 26.46 -30.85 -8.33
CA VAL A 672 25.50 -31.85 -7.88
C VAL A 672 25.13 -31.49 -6.46
N ALA A 673 23.84 -31.47 -6.16
CA ALA A 673 23.39 -31.14 -4.82
C ALA A 673 22.15 -31.92 -4.42
N SER A 674 22.00 -32.12 -3.11
CA SER A 674 20.87 -32.82 -2.52
C SER A 674 20.29 -32.00 -1.36
N ARG A 675 18.98 -32.14 -1.12
CA ARG A 675 18.32 -31.53 0.04
C ARG A 675 18.37 -32.48 1.23
N GLN A 676 19.08 -32.07 2.28
CA GLN A 676 19.16 -32.81 3.55
C GLN A 676 17.92 -32.59 4.41
N ARG A 677 17.61 -33.54 5.30
CA ARG A 677 16.45 -33.46 6.20
C ARG A 677 16.54 -32.24 7.12
N GLY A 678 15.57 -31.33 6.99
CA GLY A 678 15.52 -30.08 7.77
C GLY A 678 16.29 -28.89 7.18
N ALA A 679 17.04 -29.06 6.08
CA ALA A 679 17.75 -27.98 5.41
C ALA A 679 16.85 -27.25 4.40
N VAL A 680 16.97 -25.92 4.34
CA VAL A 680 16.25 -25.09 3.36
C VAL A 680 16.99 -25.07 2.01
N LEU A 681 18.32 -25.04 2.03
CA LEU A 681 19.17 -25.00 0.85
C LEU A 681 19.60 -26.39 0.37
N LEU A 682 20.02 -26.46 -0.90
CA LEU A 682 20.70 -27.61 -1.44
C LEU A 682 22.16 -27.65 -0.96
N GLN A 683 22.60 -28.79 -0.44
CA GLN A 683 24.00 -28.99 -0.07
C GLN A 683 24.76 -29.55 -1.26
N GLN A 684 25.80 -28.83 -1.68
CA GLN A 684 26.66 -29.26 -2.79
C GLN A 684 27.47 -30.49 -2.38
N GLU A 685 27.46 -31.50 -3.24
CA GLU A 685 28.30 -32.70 -3.15
C GLU A 685 29.41 -32.58 -4.21
N SER A 686 30.61 -32.22 -3.75
CA SER A 686 31.78 -32.01 -4.62
C SER A 686 32.27 -33.32 -5.25
N GLY A 687 32.83 -33.23 -6.46
CA GLY A 687 33.52 -34.36 -7.12
C GLY A 687 32.61 -35.38 -7.80
N LEU A 688 31.31 -35.12 -7.93
CA LEU A 688 30.36 -36.04 -8.56
C LEU A 688 30.15 -35.81 -10.06
N ALA A 689 30.31 -34.58 -10.53
CA ALA A 689 30.19 -34.23 -11.94
C ALA A 689 31.09 -33.04 -12.28
N ALA A 690 31.60 -33.02 -13.50
CA ALA A 690 32.40 -31.96 -14.09
C ALA A 690 31.85 -31.62 -15.47
N VAL A 691 31.92 -30.35 -15.85
CA VAL A 691 31.76 -29.94 -17.25
C VAL A 691 33.08 -30.19 -17.94
N GLN A 692 33.11 -31.16 -18.83
CA GLN A 692 34.23 -31.34 -19.74
C GLN A 692 33.94 -30.54 -21.01
N SER A 693 34.82 -29.57 -21.26
CA SER A 693 34.99 -28.96 -22.57
C SER A 693 36.30 -29.46 -23.17
N ALA A 694 36.34 -29.64 -24.48
CA ALA A 694 37.54 -30.10 -25.16
C ALA A 694 38.60 -28.97 -25.19
N GLY A 695 39.66 -29.14 -24.39
CA GLY A 695 40.93 -28.41 -24.51
C GLY A 695 41.05 -27.13 -23.69
N ALA A 696 42.16 -27.01 -22.94
CA ALA A 696 42.40 -25.98 -21.93
C ALA A 696 43.03 -24.66 -22.45
N GLU A 697 43.32 -24.48 -23.75
CA GLU A 697 44.22 -23.38 -24.15
C GLU A 697 43.86 -22.60 -25.43
N THR A 698 42.62 -22.61 -25.93
CA THR A 698 42.23 -21.65 -26.98
C THR A 698 40.97 -20.86 -26.62
N THR A 699 41.15 -19.54 -26.53
CA THR A 699 40.20 -18.50 -26.16
C THR A 699 39.05 -18.37 -27.16
N ASN A 700 38.09 -19.29 -27.15
CA ASN A 700 36.81 -19.08 -27.82
C ASN A 700 35.82 -18.44 -26.85
N VAL A 701 36.01 -17.14 -26.59
CA VAL A 701 35.07 -16.34 -25.77
C VAL A 701 33.70 -16.35 -26.46
N ILE A 702 32.68 -16.89 -25.80
CA ILE A 702 31.29 -16.81 -26.27
C ILE A 702 30.84 -15.36 -26.11
N ARG A 703 30.67 -14.66 -27.24
CA ARG A 703 30.23 -13.26 -27.28
C ARG A 703 28.95 -13.14 -28.08
N LEU A 704 27.91 -12.59 -27.46
CA LEU A 704 26.59 -12.39 -28.07
C LEU A 704 26.29 -10.89 -28.17
N GLU A 705 26.13 -10.43 -29.39
CA GLU A 705 25.57 -9.11 -29.70
C GLU A 705 24.03 -9.17 -29.74
N PHE A 706 23.38 -8.04 -30.03
CA PHE A 706 21.92 -7.92 -29.99
C PHE A 706 21.18 -9.03 -30.75
N GLY A 707 20.23 -9.66 -30.06
CA GLY A 707 19.38 -10.70 -30.63
C GLY A 707 20.11 -11.98 -31.06
N GLN A 708 21.44 -12.05 -30.95
CA GLN A 708 22.22 -13.20 -31.36
C GLN A 708 21.95 -14.39 -30.43
N SER A 709 21.92 -15.58 -31.03
CA SER A 709 21.83 -16.85 -30.32
C SER A 709 22.96 -17.78 -30.74
N GLN A 710 23.54 -18.49 -29.77
CA GLN A 710 24.58 -19.48 -29.97
C GLN A 710 24.23 -20.75 -29.20
N GLU A 711 24.39 -21.91 -29.86
CA GLU A 711 24.27 -23.21 -29.21
C GLU A 711 25.67 -23.79 -29.00
N VAL A 712 25.93 -24.29 -27.80
CA VAL A 712 27.23 -24.84 -27.40
C VAL A 712 27.03 -26.23 -26.83
N CYS A 713 27.71 -27.23 -27.39
CA CYS A 713 27.66 -28.60 -26.90
C CYS A 713 28.66 -28.78 -25.75
N VAL A 714 28.20 -29.28 -24.61
CA VAL A 714 29.03 -29.59 -23.43
C VAL A 714 28.79 -31.04 -23.00
N ARG A 715 29.84 -31.68 -22.45
CA ARG A 715 29.75 -33.03 -21.89
C ARG A 715 29.77 -32.94 -20.36
N VAL A 716 28.78 -33.55 -19.72
CA VAL A 716 28.75 -33.73 -18.26
C VAL A 716 29.22 -35.15 -17.95
N ALA A 717 30.36 -35.27 -17.29
CA ALA A 717 30.98 -36.54 -16.93
C ALA A 717 31.49 -36.52 -15.48
N ALA A 718 32.00 -37.65 -14.98
CA ALA A 718 32.65 -37.68 -13.67
C ALA A 718 34.01 -37.01 -13.82
N PRO A 719 34.53 -36.35 -12.78
CA PRO A 719 35.87 -35.82 -12.84
C PRO A 719 36.86 -36.98 -13.08
N ASP A 720 37.63 -36.88 -14.16
CA ASP A 720 38.74 -37.79 -14.41
C ASP A 720 39.79 -37.55 -13.30
N GLY A 721 40.31 -38.62 -12.71
CA GLY A 721 41.14 -38.60 -11.49
C GLY A 721 42.48 -37.84 -11.57
N GLU A 722 42.73 -37.09 -12.65
CA GLU A 722 43.95 -36.30 -12.88
C GLU A 722 43.72 -34.76 -12.80
N GLY A 723 42.47 -34.29 -12.62
CA GLY A 723 42.19 -32.87 -12.44
C GLY A 723 42.38 -32.39 -11.00
N GLY A 724 43.19 -31.34 -10.78
CA GLY A 724 43.25 -30.62 -9.51
C GLY A 724 41.89 -30.04 -9.06
N PRO A 725 41.80 -29.37 -7.89
CA PRO A 725 40.53 -28.94 -7.27
C PRO A 725 39.63 -28.02 -8.13
N ASP A 726 40.14 -27.52 -9.26
CA ASP A 726 39.43 -26.71 -10.27
C ASP A 726 38.75 -27.55 -11.39
N GLY A 727 38.86 -28.89 -11.38
CA GLY A 727 38.47 -29.79 -12.47
C GLY A 727 36.98 -29.88 -12.86
N GLY A 728 36.11 -29.05 -12.27
CA GLY A 728 34.66 -29.03 -12.52
C GLY A 728 34.13 -27.82 -13.30
N GLU A 729 34.99 -26.82 -13.58
CA GLU A 729 34.60 -25.55 -14.20
C GLU A 729 35.16 -25.39 -15.62
N TRP A 730 34.33 -25.00 -16.57
CA TRP A 730 34.78 -24.54 -17.88
C TRP A 730 34.95 -23.01 -17.88
N ARG A 731 36.20 -22.53 -17.87
CA ARG A 731 36.55 -21.11 -17.91
C ARG A 731 36.76 -20.65 -19.35
N LEU A 732 36.08 -19.57 -19.74
CA LEU A 732 36.02 -19.05 -21.12
C LEU A 732 36.69 -17.69 -21.29
N ALA A 733 36.81 -16.90 -20.21
CA ALA A 733 37.45 -15.59 -20.21
C ALA A 733 38.04 -15.25 -18.84
N GLU A 734 39.15 -14.50 -18.82
CA GLU A 734 39.71 -13.89 -17.60
C GLU A 734 38.92 -12.63 -17.22
N GLY A 735 38.48 -12.53 -15.96
CA GLY A 735 37.71 -11.37 -15.49
C GLY A 735 37.19 -11.52 -14.06
N GLU A 736 36.56 -10.46 -13.54
CA GLU A 736 35.87 -10.48 -12.24
C GLU A 736 34.82 -11.58 -12.20
N LYS A 737 34.95 -12.47 -11.20
CA LYS A 737 34.02 -13.58 -11.01
C LYS A 737 32.82 -13.10 -10.17
N PRO A 738 31.58 -13.51 -10.52
CA PRO A 738 30.47 -13.34 -9.60
C PRO A 738 30.74 -14.11 -8.30
N PRO A 739 30.14 -13.70 -7.17
CA PRO A 739 30.32 -14.40 -5.90
C PRO A 739 29.82 -15.84 -6.01
N GLU A 740 30.30 -16.71 -5.12
CA GLU A 740 29.80 -18.07 -5.02
C GLU A 740 28.37 -18.07 -4.47
N TRP A 741 27.40 -17.97 -5.38
CA TRP A 741 25.99 -18.05 -5.01
C TRP A 741 25.68 -19.42 -4.40
N PRO A 742 24.79 -19.47 -3.40
CA PRO A 742 24.17 -20.74 -3.03
C PRO A 742 23.43 -21.31 -4.23
N LEU A 743 23.29 -22.63 -4.27
CA LEU A 743 22.58 -23.31 -5.33
C LEU A 743 21.06 -23.01 -5.23
N PRO A 744 20.40 -22.70 -6.36
CA PRO A 744 18.99 -22.35 -6.37
C PRO A 744 18.11 -23.51 -5.90
N VAL A 745 17.05 -23.16 -5.20
CA VAL A 745 16.00 -24.09 -4.78
C VAL A 745 14.79 -23.81 -5.67
N ASP A 746 14.20 -24.85 -6.28
CA ASP A 746 13.02 -24.67 -7.12
C ASP A 746 11.88 -24.07 -6.30
N GLU A 747 11.17 -23.09 -6.87
CA GLU A 747 9.99 -22.46 -6.25
C GLU A 747 8.75 -23.40 -6.28
N GLU A 748 8.85 -24.59 -6.90
CA GLU A 748 7.76 -25.58 -6.94
C GLU A 748 7.60 -26.37 -5.63
N ASP A 749 6.34 -26.63 -5.27
CA ASP A 749 5.82 -27.19 -4.00
C ASP A 749 6.84 -27.93 -3.11
N PRO A 750 7.13 -27.43 -1.89
CA PRO A 750 8.02 -28.10 -0.94
C PRO A 750 7.53 -29.49 -0.51
N GLU A 751 6.25 -29.80 -0.72
CA GLU A 751 5.64 -31.11 -0.43
C GLU A 751 5.89 -32.17 -1.52
N ARG A 752 6.27 -31.78 -2.75
CA ARG A 752 6.58 -32.70 -3.86
C ARG A 752 8.04 -33.10 -3.97
N ILE A 753 8.91 -32.55 -3.10
CA ILE A 753 10.36 -32.75 -3.18
C ILE A 753 10.77 -33.97 -2.35
N GLU A 754 11.20 -35.04 -3.02
CA GLU A 754 11.79 -36.22 -2.38
C GLU A 754 13.14 -35.86 -1.71
N TRP A 755 13.22 -36.06 -0.39
CA TRP A 755 14.44 -35.87 0.40
C TRP A 755 15.57 -36.80 -0.08
N GLY A 756 16.80 -36.31 -0.14
CA GLY A 756 17.97 -37.10 -0.57
C GLY A 756 18.12 -37.31 -2.07
N ARG A 757 17.20 -36.79 -2.91
CA ARG A 757 17.35 -36.83 -4.36
C ARG A 757 18.46 -35.86 -4.81
N ARG A 758 19.49 -36.41 -5.46
CA ARG A 758 20.56 -35.62 -6.11
C ARG A 758 20.01 -34.94 -7.36
N ARG A 759 20.40 -33.68 -7.55
CA ARG A 759 20.06 -32.86 -8.72
C ARG A 759 21.33 -32.27 -9.33
N LEU A 760 21.38 -32.24 -10.66
CA LEU A 760 22.42 -31.56 -11.40
C LEU A 760 22.00 -30.11 -11.66
N ILE A 761 22.87 -29.15 -11.36
CA ILE A 761 22.63 -27.73 -11.60
C ILE A 761 23.75 -27.19 -12.48
N VAL A 762 23.40 -26.50 -13.57
CA VAL A 762 24.36 -25.86 -14.46
C VAL A 762 24.33 -24.35 -14.18
N GLY A 763 25.47 -23.77 -13.79
CA GLY A 763 25.64 -22.33 -13.60
C GLY A 763 26.41 -21.71 -14.77
N VAL A 764 25.88 -20.65 -15.37
CA VAL A 764 26.50 -19.90 -16.48
C VAL A 764 26.78 -18.47 -16.01
N ALA A 765 28.04 -18.18 -15.70
CA ALA A 765 28.49 -16.83 -15.35
C ALA A 765 28.72 -16.00 -16.61
N TRP A 766 28.28 -14.75 -16.58
CA TRP A 766 28.36 -13.85 -17.72
C TRP A 766 28.70 -12.43 -17.28
N LYS A 767 29.34 -11.69 -18.18
CA LYS A 767 29.62 -10.26 -18.09
C LYS A 767 28.96 -9.57 -19.27
N ALA A 768 28.25 -8.48 -19.04
CA ALA A 768 27.62 -7.71 -20.10
C ALA A 768 28.03 -6.25 -20.05
N ASN A 769 28.34 -5.67 -21.21
CA ASN A 769 28.51 -4.23 -21.35
C ASN A 769 27.33 -3.70 -22.15
N VAL A 770 26.50 -2.90 -21.49
CA VAL A 770 25.29 -2.31 -22.08
C VAL A 770 25.45 -0.79 -22.13
N VAL A 771 25.29 -0.24 -23.32
CA VAL A 771 25.26 1.20 -23.58
C VAL A 771 23.81 1.60 -23.78
N GLY A 772 23.25 2.32 -22.80
CA GLY A 772 21.88 2.83 -22.87
C GLY A 772 21.69 3.82 -24.02
N ASN A 773 20.42 4.06 -24.39
CA ASN A 773 20.08 5.06 -25.41
C ASN A 773 20.42 6.50 -24.98
N ASP A 774 20.65 6.71 -23.69
CA ASP A 774 21.16 7.94 -23.05
C ASP A 774 22.70 8.06 -23.11
N GLY A 775 23.39 7.07 -23.68
CA GLY A 775 24.85 7.02 -23.78
C GLY A 775 25.56 6.51 -22.51
N LEU A 776 24.81 6.10 -21.49
CA LEU A 776 25.40 5.60 -20.24
C LEU A 776 25.92 4.18 -20.42
N VAL A 777 27.21 3.98 -20.14
CA VAL A 777 27.87 2.67 -20.24
C VAL A 777 27.78 1.96 -18.90
N THR A 778 27.14 0.80 -18.87
CA THR A 778 27.01 -0.07 -17.69
C THR A 778 27.74 -1.38 -17.93
N SER A 779 28.60 -1.78 -17.00
CA SER A 779 29.18 -3.12 -16.96
C SER A 779 28.45 -3.92 -15.89
N LEU A 780 27.87 -5.03 -16.30
CA LEU A 780 27.01 -5.89 -15.50
C LEU A 780 27.65 -7.26 -15.37
N LEU A 781 27.51 -7.87 -14.21
CA LEU A 781 27.91 -9.26 -13.95
C LEU A 781 26.68 -10.05 -13.53
N GLY A 782 26.65 -11.34 -13.82
CA GLY A 782 25.57 -12.23 -13.38
C GLY A 782 25.94 -13.70 -13.50
N GLU A 783 25.12 -14.56 -12.91
CA GLU A 783 25.26 -16.02 -13.05
C GLU A 783 23.88 -16.67 -13.15
N SER A 784 23.56 -17.20 -14.32
CA SER A 784 22.29 -17.87 -14.59
C SER A 784 22.35 -19.34 -14.27
N PHE A 785 21.39 -19.83 -13.49
CA PHE A 785 21.30 -21.23 -13.12
C PHE A 785 20.21 -21.94 -13.91
N LEU A 786 20.55 -23.07 -14.51
CA LEU A 786 19.68 -23.85 -15.37
C LEU A 786 19.20 -25.12 -14.66
N PRO A 787 17.95 -25.54 -14.93
CA PRO A 787 17.38 -26.75 -14.34
C PRO A 787 18.13 -28.00 -14.80
N ASP A 788 17.94 -29.11 -14.08
CA ASP A 788 18.57 -30.38 -14.41
C ASP A 788 18.15 -30.85 -15.82
N PRO A 789 19.08 -30.91 -16.79
CA PRO A 789 18.77 -31.25 -18.16
C PRO A 789 18.25 -32.69 -18.28
N PHE A 790 18.75 -33.62 -17.45
CA PHE A 790 18.41 -35.04 -17.54
C PHE A 790 17.08 -35.34 -16.85
N ALA A 791 16.78 -34.67 -15.73
CA ALA A 791 15.48 -34.80 -15.07
C ALA A 791 14.32 -34.35 -15.98
N THR A 792 14.52 -33.29 -16.75
CA THR A 792 13.53 -32.75 -17.71
C THR A 792 13.22 -33.74 -18.85
N ALA A 793 14.18 -34.62 -19.17
CA ALA A 793 14.03 -35.68 -20.18
C ALA A 793 13.49 -37.00 -19.61
N GLY A 794 13.04 -37.04 -18.35
CA GLY A 794 12.53 -38.24 -17.69
C GLY A 794 13.61 -39.27 -17.33
N LEU A 795 14.88 -38.87 -17.40
CA LEU A 795 16.02 -39.73 -17.12
C LEU A 795 16.49 -39.49 -15.69
N HIS A 796 16.36 -40.51 -14.84
CA HIS A 796 16.80 -40.43 -13.46
C HIS A 796 18.31 -40.68 -13.36
N VAL A 797 19.02 -39.70 -12.80
CA VAL A 797 20.42 -39.86 -12.37
C VAL A 797 20.42 -40.64 -11.05
N ALA A 798 20.13 -41.94 -11.10
CA ALA A 798 20.25 -42.83 -9.96
C ALA A 798 21.72 -43.15 -9.72
N GLY A 799 22.39 -42.29 -8.93
CA GLY A 799 23.78 -42.48 -8.52
C GLY A 799 24.78 -42.15 -9.62
N LEU A 800 25.51 -41.04 -9.45
CA LEU A 800 26.75 -40.79 -10.19
C LEU A 800 27.85 -41.77 -9.70
N GLN A 801 27.66 -43.06 -9.97
CA GLN A 801 28.76 -43.90 -10.44
C GLN A 801 28.70 -43.80 -11.96
N LEU A 802 29.43 -42.83 -12.53
CA LEU A 802 29.66 -42.75 -13.98
C LEU A 802 30.64 -43.85 -14.43
N GLY A 803 30.34 -45.09 -14.05
CA GLY A 803 30.80 -46.28 -14.72
C GLY A 803 29.70 -46.71 -15.66
N PHE A 804 29.76 -46.29 -16.93
CA PHE A 804 28.97 -46.90 -17.99
C PHE A 804 29.45 -48.34 -18.15
N SER A 805 28.89 -49.26 -17.36
CA SER A 805 29.23 -50.66 -17.43
C SER A 805 28.60 -51.26 -18.68
N LEU A 806 29.45 -51.43 -19.69
CA LEU A 806 29.26 -52.34 -20.83
C LEU A 806 28.83 -53.73 -20.35
N ALA A 807 27.62 -54.13 -20.72
CA ALA A 807 27.22 -55.51 -21.00
C ALA A 807 25.91 -55.40 -21.80
N THR A 808 25.84 -55.61 -23.11
CA THR A 808 26.41 -56.71 -23.89
C THR A 808 26.59 -56.26 -25.36
N PRO A 809 27.74 -56.55 -26.01
CA PRO A 809 27.85 -56.47 -27.46
C PRO A 809 27.14 -57.67 -28.08
N GLY A 810 25.96 -57.46 -28.64
CA GLY A 810 25.20 -58.51 -29.33
C GLY A 810 23.73 -58.47 -28.95
N GLY A 811 22.92 -57.90 -29.83
CA GLY A 811 21.48 -57.81 -29.62
C GLY A 811 20.85 -56.81 -30.56
N VAL A 812 20.92 -57.08 -31.87
CA VAL A 812 20.05 -56.42 -32.83
C VAL A 812 18.62 -56.88 -32.53
N ALA A 813 17.91 -56.15 -31.67
CA ALA A 813 16.47 -56.23 -31.62
C ALA A 813 15.94 -55.47 -32.85
N SER A 814 15.79 -56.18 -33.96
CA SER A 814 14.94 -55.71 -35.06
C SER A 814 13.55 -55.41 -34.47
N PRO A 815 12.92 -54.26 -34.77
CA PRO A 815 11.48 -54.15 -34.58
C PRO A 815 10.82 -55.12 -35.57
N ILE A 816 10.40 -56.28 -35.07
CA ILE A 816 9.45 -57.16 -35.75
C ILE A 816 8.16 -56.34 -35.92
N PRO A 817 7.62 -56.14 -37.14
CA PRO A 817 6.30 -55.54 -37.28
C PRO A 817 5.27 -56.44 -36.61
N PRO A 818 4.20 -55.89 -36.01
CA PRO A 818 3.13 -56.70 -35.44
C PRO A 818 2.53 -57.61 -36.51
N ASP A 819 2.23 -58.85 -36.12
CA ASP A 819 1.42 -59.79 -36.89
C ASP A 819 0.10 -59.12 -37.30
N GLU A 820 -0.03 -58.74 -38.57
CA GLU A 820 -1.31 -58.43 -39.18
C GLU A 820 -1.66 -59.52 -40.19
N THR A 821 -2.55 -60.39 -39.75
CA THR A 821 -3.33 -61.31 -40.56
C THR A 821 -4.19 -60.51 -41.55
N ALA A 822 -3.75 -60.35 -42.79
CA ALA A 822 -4.62 -60.07 -43.92
C ALA A 822 -3.91 -60.40 -45.24
N ASP A 823 -4.48 -61.39 -45.93
CA ASP A 823 -4.19 -61.80 -47.29
C ASP A 823 -4.61 -60.67 -48.25
N ASP A 824 -3.72 -59.71 -48.48
CA ASP A 824 -3.78 -58.76 -49.60
C ASP A 824 -2.35 -58.32 -49.95
N GLY A 825 -2.00 -58.35 -51.24
CA GLY A 825 -0.64 -58.28 -51.77
C GLY A 825 0.15 -56.95 -51.59
N GLY A 826 0.29 -56.46 -50.35
CA GLY A 826 0.82 -55.14 -50.03
C GLY A 826 2.02 -55.05 -49.07
N SER A 827 2.51 -56.13 -48.46
CA SER A 827 3.69 -56.04 -47.56
C SER A 827 5.01 -55.85 -48.34
N PRO A 828 5.90 -54.93 -47.94
CA PRO A 828 7.16 -54.73 -48.64
C PRO A 828 8.10 -55.92 -48.40
N PRO A 829 8.63 -56.58 -49.43
CA PRO A 829 9.50 -57.74 -49.29
C PRO A 829 10.90 -57.43 -48.73
N VAL A 830 11.21 -56.14 -48.47
CA VAL A 830 12.54 -55.68 -48.08
C VAL A 830 12.45 -54.76 -46.87
N PHE A 831 13.25 -55.05 -45.84
CA PHE A 831 13.38 -54.26 -44.62
C PHE A 831 14.73 -53.54 -44.57
N ILE A 832 14.73 -52.29 -44.11
CA ILE A 832 15.93 -51.46 -43.95
C ILE A 832 16.04 -51.05 -42.48
N SER A 833 17.21 -51.29 -41.89
CA SER A 833 17.55 -50.84 -40.54
C SER A 833 18.86 -50.04 -40.57
N ALA A 834 19.00 -49.03 -39.72
CA ALA A 834 20.22 -48.24 -39.58
C ALA A 834 20.97 -48.64 -38.30
N VAL A 835 22.29 -48.76 -38.38
CA VAL A 835 23.14 -48.99 -37.21
C VAL A 835 23.29 -47.67 -36.44
N GLN A 836 23.04 -47.71 -35.13
CA GLN A 836 23.16 -46.54 -34.26
C GLN A 836 24.60 -46.03 -34.20
N LEU A 837 24.79 -44.71 -34.30
CA LEU A 837 26.09 -44.06 -34.30
C LEU A 837 26.53 -43.71 -32.88
N GLN A 838 27.84 -43.84 -32.61
CA GLN A 838 28.44 -43.19 -31.45
C GLN A 838 28.72 -41.71 -31.77
N PRO A 839 28.77 -40.84 -30.75
CA PRO A 839 29.16 -39.45 -30.92
C PRO A 839 30.51 -39.35 -31.64
N VAL A 840 30.56 -38.53 -32.70
CA VAL A 840 31.76 -38.37 -33.53
C VAL A 840 32.55 -37.18 -33.00
N GLU A 841 33.79 -37.43 -32.64
CA GLU A 841 34.75 -36.41 -32.23
C GLU A 841 35.58 -35.98 -33.45
N HIS A 842 35.66 -34.67 -33.74
CA HIS A 842 36.37 -34.18 -34.92
C HIS A 842 36.97 -32.78 -34.76
N ASP A 843 38.21 -32.58 -35.17
CA ASP A 843 38.85 -31.27 -35.14
C ASP A 843 38.56 -30.43 -36.39
N PHE A 844 37.65 -29.46 -36.22
CA PHE A 844 37.24 -28.55 -37.29
C PHE A 844 38.27 -27.44 -37.58
N ALA A 845 39.21 -27.19 -36.67
CA ALA A 845 40.29 -26.23 -36.86
C ALA A 845 41.43 -26.90 -37.65
N ALA A 846 41.74 -28.16 -37.33
CA ALA A 846 42.69 -28.96 -38.10
C ALA A 846 42.12 -29.37 -39.47
N LYS A 847 40.83 -29.74 -39.54
CA LYS A 847 40.14 -30.14 -40.78
C LYS A 847 38.71 -29.61 -40.80
N SER A 848 38.41 -28.66 -41.67
CA SER A 848 37.06 -28.05 -41.79
C SER A 848 35.93 -29.02 -42.19
N LEU A 849 36.26 -30.23 -42.65
CA LEU A 849 35.31 -31.26 -43.06
C LEU A 849 35.45 -32.50 -42.17
N CYS A 850 34.37 -32.87 -41.48
CA CYS A 850 34.25 -34.13 -40.75
C CYS A 850 33.59 -35.19 -41.64
N GLU A 851 34.22 -36.36 -41.76
CA GLU A 851 33.64 -37.52 -42.46
C GLU A 851 33.49 -38.71 -41.50
N PHE A 852 32.29 -39.28 -41.40
CA PHE A 852 32.04 -40.48 -40.57
C PHE A 852 31.14 -41.49 -41.29
N PRO A 853 31.35 -42.81 -41.10
CA PRO A 853 30.58 -43.84 -41.77
C PRO A 853 29.21 -44.06 -41.10
N VAL A 854 28.19 -44.26 -41.94
CA VAL A 854 26.84 -44.68 -41.59
C VAL A 854 26.55 -46.02 -42.27
N THR A 855 25.99 -46.95 -41.51
CA THR A 855 25.74 -48.32 -41.97
C THR A 855 24.24 -48.62 -41.99
N LEU A 856 23.74 -49.06 -43.15
CA LEU A 856 22.38 -49.54 -43.36
C LEU A 856 22.40 -51.05 -43.59
N ILE A 857 21.57 -51.79 -42.87
CA ILE A 857 21.37 -53.23 -43.07
C ILE A 857 20.05 -53.42 -43.79
N VAL A 858 20.13 -53.99 -44.99
CA VAL A 858 18.97 -54.23 -45.86
C VAL A 858 18.74 -55.73 -45.99
N ARG A 859 17.52 -56.18 -45.67
CA ARG A 859 17.15 -57.60 -45.64
C ARG A 859 16.05 -57.86 -46.65
N ASN A 860 16.22 -58.85 -47.53
CA ASN A 860 15.17 -59.32 -48.43
C ASN A 860 14.44 -60.50 -47.79
N GLU A 861 13.25 -60.28 -47.26
CA GLU A 861 12.40 -61.29 -46.63
C GLU A 861 11.28 -61.77 -47.55
N CYS A 862 11.47 -61.68 -48.88
CA CYS A 862 10.45 -62.12 -49.83
C CYS A 862 10.09 -63.60 -49.65
N ALA A 863 8.89 -63.87 -49.15
CA ALA A 863 8.35 -65.23 -48.96
C ALA A 863 8.26 -66.06 -50.26
N ARG A 864 8.28 -65.39 -51.43
CA ARG A 864 8.16 -66.03 -52.76
C ARG A 864 9.50 -66.40 -53.41
N GLY A 865 10.63 -66.29 -52.70
CA GLY A 865 11.93 -66.75 -53.23
C GLY A 865 12.59 -65.83 -54.26
N ARG A 866 12.09 -64.59 -54.46
CA ARG A 866 12.56 -63.68 -55.52
C ARG A 866 13.77 -62.85 -55.08
N MET A 867 14.71 -62.61 -56.00
CA MET A 867 15.79 -61.62 -55.77
C MET A 867 15.25 -60.18 -55.79
N ALA A 868 15.90 -59.30 -55.03
CA ALA A 868 15.55 -57.89 -54.95
C ALA A 868 16.72 -57.01 -55.42
N GLU A 869 16.50 -56.22 -56.47
CA GLU A 869 17.38 -55.11 -56.85
C GLU A 869 16.96 -53.84 -56.11
N ILE A 870 17.89 -53.23 -55.38
CA ILE A 870 17.64 -52.08 -54.53
C ILE A 870 18.47 -50.91 -55.02
N GLU A 871 17.82 -49.78 -55.25
CA GLU A 871 18.46 -48.52 -55.59
C GLU A 871 18.07 -47.46 -54.56
N MET A 872 19.05 -46.96 -53.80
CA MET A 872 18.88 -45.86 -52.85
C MET A 872 19.47 -44.59 -53.43
N ARG A 873 18.66 -43.53 -53.53
CA ARG A 873 19.06 -42.21 -53.99
C ARG A 873 18.85 -41.17 -52.91
N MET A 874 19.84 -40.33 -52.69
CA MET A 874 19.75 -39.14 -51.85
C MET A 874 19.01 -38.04 -52.60
N LYS A 875 18.07 -37.36 -51.94
CA LYS A 875 17.49 -36.10 -52.43
C LYS A 875 18.09 -34.95 -51.61
N PRO A 876 19.06 -34.19 -52.14
CA PRO A 876 19.63 -33.06 -51.42
C PRO A 876 18.56 -31.99 -51.20
N MET A 877 18.43 -31.48 -49.97
CA MET A 877 17.49 -30.39 -49.65
C MET A 877 17.94 -29.02 -50.22
N VAL A 878 19.20 -28.89 -50.60
CA VAL A 878 19.77 -27.68 -51.24
C VAL A 878 20.77 -28.12 -52.30
N ARG A 879 20.68 -27.59 -53.54
CA ARG A 879 21.53 -27.99 -54.68
C ARG A 879 22.81 -27.15 -54.83
N GLU A 880 22.92 -26.02 -54.13
CA GLU A 880 24.10 -25.13 -54.15
C GLU A 880 24.49 -24.67 -52.74
N PRO A 881 25.78 -24.48 -52.44
CA PRO A 881 26.23 -23.94 -51.16
C PRO A 881 25.81 -22.46 -51.04
N SER A 882 24.80 -22.14 -50.22
CA SER A 882 24.49 -20.76 -49.85
C SER A 882 25.50 -20.25 -48.82
N ILE A 883 26.09 -19.07 -49.06
CA ILE A 883 26.93 -18.36 -48.08
C ILE A 883 26.07 -17.27 -47.43
N PRO A 884 25.94 -17.24 -46.08
CA PRO A 884 26.53 -18.15 -45.10
C PRO A 884 25.80 -19.51 -45.03
N PRO A 885 26.49 -20.61 -44.66
CA PRO A 885 25.91 -21.95 -44.65
C PRO A 885 24.79 -22.05 -43.60
N PRO A 886 23.60 -22.57 -43.92
CA PRO A 886 22.55 -22.83 -42.93
C PRO A 886 23.02 -23.80 -41.85
N ARG A 887 22.51 -23.61 -40.63
CA ARG A 887 22.98 -24.19 -39.36
C ARG A 887 23.00 -25.74 -39.25
N GLN A 888 22.56 -26.51 -40.25
CA GLN A 888 22.54 -27.99 -40.23
C GLN A 888 22.67 -28.58 -41.65
N GLN A 889 23.85 -28.48 -42.27
CA GLN A 889 24.12 -29.11 -43.57
C GLN A 889 24.92 -30.41 -43.42
N TRP A 890 24.46 -31.46 -44.10
CA TRP A 890 25.19 -32.73 -44.25
C TRP A 890 24.96 -33.31 -45.65
N TRP A 891 25.91 -34.09 -46.15
CA TRP A 891 25.78 -34.80 -47.44
C TRP A 891 26.50 -36.14 -47.43
N LEU A 892 26.19 -37.00 -48.41
CA LEU A 892 26.80 -38.32 -48.56
C LEU A 892 27.98 -38.29 -49.52
N SER A 893 28.96 -39.16 -49.31
CA SER A 893 30.07 -39.36 -50.26
C SER A 893 29.63 -39.96 -51.61
N LYS A 894 28.46 -40.62 -51.66
CA LYS A 894 27.85 -41.20 -52.87
C LYS A 894 26.35 -40.89 -52.89
N GLU A 895 25.85 -40.33 -54.00
CA GLU A 895 24.46 -39.89 -54.14
C GLU A 895 23.48 -41.03 -54.47
N CYS A 896 23.98 -42.12 -55.04
CA CYS A 896 23.19 -43.30 -55.41
C CYS A 896 23.94 -44.58 -55.01
N MET A 897 23.21 -45.56 -54.48
CA MET A 897 23.73 -46.88 -54.15
C MET A 897 22.82 -47.96 -54.74
N LYS A 898 23.42 -49.01 -55.29
CA LYS A 898 22.69 -50.16 -55.83
C LYS A 898 23.19 -51.45 -55.18
N ALA A 899 22.28 -52.36 -54.87
CA ALA A 899 22.59 -53.68 -54.35
C ALA A 899 21.56 -54.71 -54.85
N THR A 900 22.01 -55.93 -55.12
CA THR A 900 21.13 -57.06 -55.43
C THR A 900 21.18 -58.02 -54.25
N ILE A 901 20.02 -58.41 -53.73
CA ILE A 901 19.90 -59.23 -52.52
C ILE A 901 19.09 -60.49 -52.86
N GLU A 902 19.72 -61.65 -52.65
CA GLU A 902 19.06 -62.95 -52.77
C GLU A 902 17.90 -63.10 -51.78
N SER A 903 16.97 -64.01 -52.04
CA SER A 903 15.85 -64.26 -51.13
C SER A 903 16.34 -64.74 -49.77
N ARG A 904 15.82 -64.14 -48.68
CA ARG A 904 16.27 -64.33 -47.29
C ARG A 904 17.72 -63.89 -47.01
N GLY A 905 18.35 -63.19 -47.95
CA GLY A 905 19.67 -62.58 -47.79
C GLY A 905 19.61 -61.22 -47.09
N ALA A 906 20.76 -60.80 -46.54
CA ALA A 906 20.95 -59.47 -45.98
C ALA A 906 22.27 -58.88 -46.49
N THR A 907 22.25 -57.58 -46.81
CA THR A 907 23.42 -56.85 -47.29
C THR A 907 23.63 -55.60 -46.45
N GLU A 908 24.88 -55.34 -46.10
CA GLU A 908 25.32 -54.13 -45.41
C GLU A 908 25.72 -53.05 -46.43
N MET A 909 25.11 -51.88 -46.34
CA MET A 909 25.39 -50.72 -47.19
C MET A 909 26.03 -49.62 -46.32
N ARG A 910 27.31 -49.30 -46.57
CA ARG A 910 28.02 -48.23 -45.86
C ARG A 910 28.13 -46.97 -46.70
N VAL A 911 27.86 -45.83 -46.09
CA VAL A 911 28.02 -44.50 -46.70
C VAL A 911 28.77 -43.58 -45.76
N LYS A 912 29.61 -42.69 -46.28
CA LYS A 912 30.21 -41.65 -45.45
C LYS A 912 29.34 -40.40 -45.46
N VAL A 913 28.98 -39.92 -44.28
CA VAL A 913 28.33 -38.62 -44.08
C VAL A 913 29.42 -37.58 -43.86
N ARG A 914 29.19 -36.40 -44.45
CA ARG A 914 30.08 -35.24 -44.40
C ARG A 914 29.38 -34.07 -43.74
N VAL A 915 30.05 -33.44 -42.77
CA VAL A 915 29.56 -32.23 -42.07
C VAL A 915 30.68 -31.21 -41.86
N THR A 916 30.31 -29.95 -41.66
CA THR A 916 31.26 -28.82 -41.57
C THR A 916 31.27 -28.09 -40.23
N GLN A 917 30.42 -28.49 -39.27
CA GLN A 917 30.36 -27.86 -37.96
C GLN A 917 29.96 -28.88 -36.88
N PRO A 918 30.32 -28.63 -35.61
CA PRO A 918 29.82 -29.44 -34.52
C PRO A 918 28.33 -29.13 -34.31
N ALA A 919 27.47 -30.13 -34.45
CA ALA A 919 26.03 -30.00 -34.27
C ALA A 919 25.36 -31.37 -34.10
N TYR A 920 24.06 -31.33 -33.80
CA TYR A 920 23.15 -32.46 -33.94
C TYR A 920 22.60 -32.50 -35.38
N TYR A 921 22.64 -33.68 -35.99
CA TYR A 921 22.22 -33.93 -37.37
C TYR A 921 21.16 -35.04 -37.43
N GLU A 922 20.04 -34.76 -38.10
CA GLU A 922 19.09 -35.79 -38.54
C GLU A 922 19.48 -36.28 -39.93
N LEU A 923 19.98 -37.51 -39.97
CA LEU A 923 20.45 -38.19 -41.15
C LEU A 923 19.37 -39.10 -41.75
N LEU A 924 19.48 -39.36 -43.05
CA LEU A 924 18.66 -40.32 -43.81
C LEU A 924 17.16 -39.92 -43.87
N GLY A 925 16.27 -40.83 -43.47
CA GLY A 925 14.83 -40.57 -43.37
C GLY A 925 14.22 -40.00 -44.67
N PRO A 926 13.52 -38.84 -44.60
CA PRO A 926 12.87 -38.24 -45.77
C PRO A 926 13.86 -37.74 -46.84
N GLN A 927 15.14 -37.61 -46.51
CA GLN A 927 16.18 -37.15 -47.45
C GLN A 927 16.73 -38.30 -48.33
N MET A 928 16.29 -39.55 -48.10
CA MET A 928 16.62 -40.69 -48.96
C MET A 928 15.37 -41.36 -49.54
N THR A 929 15.45 -41.69 -50.82
CA THR A 929 14.46 -42.52 -51.52
C THR A 929 15.06 -43.89 -51.82
N CYS A 930 14.42 -44.96 -51.37
CA CYS A 930 14.81 -46.33 -51.70
C CYS A 930 13.78 -46.93 -52.65
N THR A 931 14.19 -47.35 -53.85
CA THR A 931 13.37 -48.07 -54.80
C THR A 931 13.82 -49.53 -54.89
N VAL A 932 12.89 -50.46 -54.69
CA VAL A 932 13.13 -51.90 -54.72
C VAL A 932 12.40 -52.49 -55.92
N ARG A 933 13.10 -53.27 -56.74
CA ARG A 933 12.57 -54.01 -57.88
C ARG A 933 12.79 -55.49 -57.64
N MET A 934 11.71 -56.24 -57.52
CA MET A 934 11.79 -57.69 -57.38
C MET A 934 11.97 -58.34 -58.76
N GLU A 935 12.64 -59.49 -58.78
CA GLU A 935 12.80 -60.31 -59.97
C GLU A 935 11.43 -60.62 -60.62
N GLY A 936 11.30 -60.31 -61.91
CA GLY A 936 10.04 -60.43 -62.67
C GLY A 936 9.06 -59.25 -62.55
N GLU A 937 9.35 -58.20 -61.78
CA GLU A 937 8.52 -56.98 -61.73
C GLU A 937 9.02 -55.91 -62.73
N GLU A 938 8.12 -55.31 -63.51
CA GLU A 938 8.45 -54.23 -64.45
C GLU A 938 8.60 -52.85 -63.77
N ARG A 939 7.94 -52.64 -62.62
CA ARG A 939 7.98 -51.38 -61.86
C ARG A 939 8.59 -51.59 -60.48
N GLY A 940 9.50 -50.70 -60.08
CA GLY A 940 10.04 -50.65 -58.72
C GLY A 940 9.08 -50.00 -57.72
N ARG A 941 9.10 -50.47 -56.47
CA ARG A 941 8.31 -49.96 -55.34
C ARG A 941 9.19 -49.09 -54.44
N SER A 942 8.63 -48.03 -53.86
CA SER A 942 9.37 -47.19 -52.91
C SER A 942 9.27 -47.75 -51.49
N VAL A 943 10.40 -47.89 -50.79
CA VAL A 943 10.50 -48.32 -49.38
C VAL A 943 11.02 -47.16 -48.54
N ARG A 944 10.47 -46.98 -47.34
CA ARG A 944 10.88 -45.91 -46.42
C ARG A 944 12.23 -46.24 -45.78
N VAL A 945 13.16 -45.29 -45.79
CA VAL A 945 14.44 -45.40 -45.07
C VAL A 945 14.25 -44.87 -43.64
N PRO A 946 14.71 -45.58 -42.60
CA PRO A 946 14.63 -45.07 -41.22
C PRO A 946 15.51 -43.82 -41.03
N PRO A 947 15.07 -42.82 -40.25
CA PRO A 947 15.92 -41.71 -39.84
C PRO A 947 16.99 -42.18 -38.84
N LEU A 948 18.14 -41.52 -38.85
CA LEU A 948 19.25 -41.79 -37.94
C LEU A 948 19.78 -40.47 -37.37
N THR A 949 20.13 -40.43 -36.09
CA THR A 949 20.67 -39.23 -35.46
C THR A 949 22.20 -39.35 -35.34
N ALA A 950 22.91 -38.28 -35.68
CA ALA A 950 24.34 -38.15 -35.45
C ALA A 950 24.63 -36.91 -34.62
N VAL A 951 25.52 -37.06 -33.64
CA VAL A 951 26.05 -35.95 -32.86
C VAL A 951 27.52 -35.83 -33.20
N VAL A 952 27.91 -34.69 -33.76
CA VAL A 952 29.30 -34.37 -34.05
C VAL A 952 29.72 -33.27 -33.09
N TYR A 953 30.75 -33.54 -32.29
CA TYR A 953 31.32 -32.57 -31.37
C TYR A 953 32.78 -32.35 -31.74
N ALA A 954 33.27 -31.15 -31.48
CA ALA A 954 34.61 -30.79 -31.91
C ALA A 954 35.66 -31.37 -30.95
N ALA A 955 36.61 -32.15 -31.47
CA ALA A 955 37.89 -32.38 -30.82
C ALA A 955 38.74 -31.16 -31.10
N TYR A 956 39.24 -30.43 -30.13
CA TYR A 956 40.38 -29.54 -30.39
C TYR A 956 41.54 -30.13 -29.61
N GLY A 957 42.17 -31.12 -30.25
CA GLY A 957 43.14 -32.00 -29.64
C GLY A 957 44.51 -31.35 -29.57
N GLY A 958 45.10 -31.39 -28.37
CA GLY A 958 46.49 -31.04 -28.13
C GLY A 958 47.44 -31.89 -28.97
N GLU A 959 48.52 -31.26 -29.41
CA GLU A 959 49.60 -31.92 -30.12
C GLU A 959 50.42 -32.80 -29.17
N GLN A 960 50.96 -33.84 -29.81
CA GLN A 960 52.18 -34.53 -29.39
C GLN A 960 53.24 -33.55 -28.87
N ALA A 961 53.86 -33.89 -27.74
CA ALA A 961 55.23 -33.49 -27.45
C ALA A 961 56.22 -34.34 -28.25
#